data_AF-A0A2V2RVI0-F1
#
_entry.id   AF-A0A2V2RVI0-F1
#
_cell.length_a   1.000
_cell.length_b   1.000
_cell.length_c   1.000
_cell.angle_alpha   90.00
_cell.angle_beta   90.00
_cell.angle_gamma   90.00
#
_symmetry.space_group_name_H-M   'P 1'
#
loop_
_entity.id
_entity.type
_entity.pdbx_description
1 polymer ?
#
loop_
_entity_poly.entity_id
_entity_poly.type
_entity_poly.pdbx_seq_one_letter_code
_entity_poly.pdbx_strand_id
1 'polypeptide(L)'
;MVAALCLAALLFAAPASRASVDLNGNGMSDIWELIYGASGLNPNNDDDGDGASNLAESIAGTDPLNPNSVAKISSYALAGTNFNVTMPCALGKQYQLLSIPVLGGTSNWTVEATTVVRSGTNVTLSASAPNSAPAKFFRIAVADVDTDGDGVNDWEEYQLGLDPMNPTSNNQLDGNGQLMTDYAYVVGKLASQNKVTITASDPTATQPDPGQNATSTGQFTVTRGGFPLNSITVSLTLGPSGAGIATEGVDFSPLPRSIYFPVGISSIPFVLMPLANTNRLSPAVATLRLLSGPGYTLGPSTNASVVIYPTATPTGTGLLGQYFTNASTTYSSSINFNPANLVMTNIDPAIDFTWGTTTNPIPNNGYYCVRWTGQVMPQYSETYYFDANTDDGVKLWVNDQLIIDDWIAKSASDVIGSIALQAGVRYDIKMDYFQKTVNAVAHLSWYSPSQPKTIIPSNRLYPPSVPPAPSAVVSPLYAYAFLGQPFSYTNQGANLATQLTAGPMPPGLSFNPANGVISGTPTVAGEYWITLTSQNAVGAGASVLDLLVIDTGTSVVREVWTNAPGVNVADIPLSTPASFVSTLGTLEGITGYGQNYGERIRGYFTAPLTGNYYFWIAGSDSAELWISDTSEPIEKVRRAYVSPAGGGTSPHQWNVQTSQQSKWLYLAAGQKYYLEILHKAGTGTNDNWSVAWLQDPLGTNTVPAGVVPGYVLGRYYSPPTAVTPGTLYAATLVAMPGVASTATGSATLRVNADGSQGIVSFSYSGLTSGASARHIYSDPYLTNPVVLIFDIDGNGVTRNPDGSYLWPIGAAGTLSTADVQEAIREGKAYLVVQTASNPDGEIYGHFTLANGTQTFTPPPPALTWTDDHSSSNAAARFLTQATFGASRTEIANVQANGYATWINNQFTSNTTHHLPLMNANISSDPTDPFDSVVVYNTWWQNSITAPDQLRQRVAFALSEILVTSQQGALQNEAPILCYYYDTLLDNAFGNFRALLHAVTLTPAMGDYLNMRGNDMGSIVTGIHA
;
A
#
# COMPACT_ATOMS: atom_id res chain seq x y z
N MET A 1 72.19 28.90 -25.72
CA MET A 1 71.25 30.02 -25.48
C MET A 1 70.60 30.38 -26.79
N VAL A 2 69.33 29.99 -27.00
CA VAL A 2 68.37 30.79 -27.77
C VAL A 2 67.10 30.77 -26.94
N ALA A 3 66.69 31.96 -26.52
CA ALA A 3 65.64 32.19 -25.53
C ALA A 3 64.27 31.97 -26.16
N ALA A 4 63.51 31.00 -25.62
CA ALA A 4 62.06 31.04 -25.68
C ALA A 4 61.58 31.74 -24.41
N LEU A 5 61.31 33.04 -24.50
CA LEU A 5 60.65 33.75 -23.42
C LEU A 5 59.14 33.44 -23.54
N CYS A 6 58.70 32.35 -22.92
CA CYS A 6 57.28 32.01 -22.84
C CYS A 6 56.67 32.79 -21.67
N LEU A 7 55.87 33.83 -21.97
CA LEU A 7 54.97 34.44 -20.98
C LEU A 7 53.61 33.75 -21.13
N ALA A 8 53.13 33.13 -20.05
CA ALA A 8 51.80 32.54 -19.97
C ALA A 8 50.88 33.47 -19.16
N ALA A 9 49.73 33.83 -19.70
CA ALA A 9 48.69 34.60 -19.00
C ALA A 9 47.35 33.85 -19.14
N LEU A 10 46.48 33.90 -18.12
CA LEU A 10 45.10 33.43 -18.25
C LEU A 10 44.22 34.55 -18.79
N LEU A 11 43.27 34.21 -19.66
CA LEU A 11 42.20 35.10 -20.10
C LEU A 11 40.96 34.25 -20.34
N PHE A 12 39.86 34.63 -19.71
CA PHE A 12 38.56 34.05 -19.97
C PHE A 12 38.08 34.57 -21.33
N ALA A 13 38.02 33.69 -22.32
CA ALA A 13 37.52 34.04 -23.65
C ALA A 13 36.14 33.42 -23.80
N ALA A 14 35.16 34.22 -24.23
CA ALA A 14 33.86 33.70 -24.66
C ALA A 14 33.93 33.31 -26.15
N PRO A 15 33.75 32.03 -26.53
CA PRO A 15 33.37 31.66 -27.89
C PRO A 15 31.84 31.45 -27.99
N ALA A 16 31.37 31.50 -29.24
CA ALA A 16 29.97 31.58 -29.62
C ALA A 16 29.24 30.23 -29.56
N SER A 17 28.75 29.86 -28.38
CA SER A 17 27.47 29.16 -28.12
C SER A 17 27.51 28.64 -26.69
N ARG A 18 26.92 29.41 -25.77
CA ARG A 18 26.68 28.97 -24.40
C ARG A 18 25.42 28.12 -24.38
N ALA A 19 25.52 26.92 -23.86
CA ALA A 19 24.40 26.13 -23.38
C ALA A 19 24.63 25.94 -21.88
N SER A 20 24.07 26.84 -21.09
CA SER A 20 24.04 26.72 -19.62
C SER A 20 22.59 26.91 -19.20
N VAL A 21 22.16 26.20 -18.17
CA VAL A 21 20.84 26.40 -17.59
C VAL A 21 20.83 27.78 -16.91
N ASP A 22 20.27 28.76 -17.63
CA ASP A 22 20.17 30.17 -17.24
C ASP A 22 18.71 30.64 -17.43
N LEU A 23 17.87 30.22 -16.49
CA LEU A 23 16.44 30.51 -16.45
C LEU A 23 16.15 31.98 -16.13
N ASN A 24 17.10 32.67 -15.50
CA ASN A 24 16.95 34.07 -15.11
C ASN A 24 17.55 35.06 -16.14
N GLY A 25 18.32 34.57 -17.11
CA GLY A 25 18.87 35.32 -18.24
C GLY A 25 20.02 36.26 -17.88
N ASN A 26 20.65 36.10 -16.72
CA ASN A 26 21.76 36.94 -16.27
C ASN A 26 23.11 36.53 -16.88
N GLY A 27 23.13 35.43 -17.63
CA GLY A 27 24.35 34.87 -18.18
C GLY A 27 25.18 34.16 -17.13
N MET A 28 24.63 33.60 -16.06
CA MET A 28 25.33 32.68 -15.16
C MET A 28 24.51 31.40 -15.05
N SER A 29 25.16 30.28 -14.73
CA SER A 29 24.45 29.01 -14.53
C SER A 29 23.66 29.05 -13.22
N ASP A 30 22.35 28.75 -13.26
CA ASP A 30 21.52 28.65 -12.04
C ASP A 30 22.02 27.53 -11.11
N ILE A 31 22.59 26.45 -11.68
CA ILE A 31 23.19 25.35 -10.92
C ILE A 31 24.43 25.84 -10.15
N TRP A 32 25.29 26.61 -10.83
CA TRP A 32 26.45 27.23 -10.21
C TRP A 32 26.04 28.23 -9.12
N GLU A 33 25.03 29.06 -9.39
CA GLU A 33 24.49 30.00 -8.41
C GLU A 33 23.96 29.28 -7.16
N LEU A 34 23.29 28.13 -7.32
CA LEU A 34 22.83 27.31 -6.20
C LEU A 34 23.98 26.75 -5.37
N ILE A 35 25.01 26.18 -6.01
CA ILE A 35 26.13 25.53 -5.31
C ILE A 35 26.93 26.53 -4.48
N TYR A 36 27.23 27.70 -5.02
CA TYR A 36 28.07 28.71 -4.36
C TYR A 36 27.27 29.78 -3.62
N GLY A 37 25.94 29.73 -3.65
CA GLY A 37 25.09 30.76 -3.04
C GLY A 37 25.21 32.11 -3.72
N ALA A 38 25.52 32.12 -5.02
CA ALA A 38 25.80 33.31 -5.83
C ALA A 38 24.55 33.91 -6.50
N SER A 39 23.35 33.42 -6.15
CA SER A 39 22.09 33.91 -6.70
C SER A 39 21.95 35.42 -6.53
N GLY A 40 21.87 36.14 -7.65
CA GLY A 40 21.66 37.59 -7.67
C GLY A 40 22.94 38.43 -7.59
N LEU A 41 24.13 37.82 -7.62
CA LEU A 41 25.37 38.56 -7.83
C LEU A 41 25.39 39.20 -9.23
N ASN A 42 26.10 40.33 -9.37
CA ASN A 42 26.26 40.99 -10.66
C ASN A 42 27.32 40.26 -11.48
N PRO A 43 27.03 39.77 -12.71
CA PRO A 43 28.00 39.02 -13.52
C PRO A 43 29.33 39.76 -13.79
N ASN A 44 29.34 41.10 -13.76
CA ASN A 44 30.52 41.91 -14.08
C ASN A 44 31.33 42.36 -12.85
N ASN A 45 30.84 42.09 -11.64
CA ASN A 45 31.58 42.38 -10.41
C ASN A 45 32.60 41.27 -10.14
N ASP A 46 33.63 41.61 -9.36
CA ASP A 46 34.60 40.71 -8.75
C ASP A 46 34.36 40.83 -7.23
N ASP A 47 33.47 39.97 -6.70
CA ASP A 47 32.94 40.12 -5.34
C ASP A 47 33.92 39.64 -4.26
N ASP A 48 34.89 38.78 -4.59
CA ASP A 48 35.93 38.31 -3.67
C ASP A 48 37.30 38.98 -3.85
N GLY A 49 37.50 39.72 -4.94
CA GLY A 49 38.68 40.55 -5.21
C GLY A 49 39.87 39.78 -5.77
N ASP A 50 39.68 38.59 -6.34
CA ASP A 50 40.75 37.76 -6.90
C ASP A 50 41.19 38.19 -8.32
N GLY A 51 40.45 39.13 -8.93
CA GLY A 51 40.68 39.67 -10.27
C GLY A 51 39.83 39.01 -11.37
N ALA A 52 38.97 38.05 -11.05
CA ALA A 52 37.99 37.46 -11.94
C ALA A 52 36.59 38.04 -11.66
N SER A 53 35.81 38.31 -12.70
CA SER A 53 34.40 38.66 -12.51
C SER A 53 33.57 37.41 -12.19
N ASN A 54 32.45 37.52 -11.48
CA ASN A 54 31.53 36.42 -11.18
C ASN A 54 31.12 35.60 -12.43
N LEU A 55 30.95 36.26 -13.59
CA LEU A 55 30.71 35.57 -14.86
C LEU A 55 31.87 34.68 -15.29
N ALA A 56 33.10 35.20 -15.15
CA ALA A 56 34.31 34.46 -15.47
C ALA A 56 34.50 33.27 -14.53
N GLU A 57 34.11 33.44 -13.27
CA GLU A 57 34.14 32.37 -12.27
C GLU A 57 33.08 31.30 -12.51
N SER A 58 31.85 31.70 -12.90
CA SER A 58 30.81 30.78 -13.33
C SER A 58 31.27 29.91 -14.51
N ILE A 59 31.92 30.54 -15.50
CA ILE A 59 32.54 29.83 -16.64
C ILE A 59 33.68 28.93 -16.17
N ALA A 60 34.49 29.38 -15.20
CA ALA A 60 35.61 28.59 -14.68
C ALA A 60 35.19 27.45 -13.74
N GLY A 61 33.97 27.51 -13.19
CA GLY A 61 33.52 26.63 -12.11
C GLY A 61 34.20 26.93 -10.77
N THR A 62 34.54 28.19 -10.51
CA THR A 62 35.14 28.65 -9.25
C THR A 62 34.12 29.30 -8.31
N ASP A 63 34.53 29.61 -7.07
CA ASP A 63 33.65 30.09 -6.01
C ASP A 63 33.82 31.62 -5.86
N PRO A 64 32.80 32.42 -6.23
CA PRO A 64 32.87 33.87 -6.33
C PRO A 64 32.88 34.60 -5.00
N LEU A 65 32.85 33.85 -3.90
CA LEU A 65 32.89 34.37 -2.53
C LEU A 65 34.17 33.94 -1.81
N ASN A 66 35.13 33.33 -2.52
CA ASN A 66 36.34 32.76 -1.94
C ASN A 66 37.57 33.08 -2.79
N PRO A 67 38.41 34.06 -2.37
CA PRO A 67 39.52 34.56 -3.20
C PRO A 67 40.68 33.56 -3.37
N ASN A 68 40.58 32.36 -2.79
CA ASN A 68 41.52 31.27 -3.02
C ASN A 68 41.04 30.27 -4.09
N SER A 69 39.75 30.34 -4.46
CA SER A 69 39.12 29.52 -5.49
C SER A 69 39.33 30.18 -6.85
N VAL A 70 40.57 30.20 -7.34
CA VAL A 70 40.92 30.90 -8.58
C VAL A 70 41.45 29.94 -9.65
N ALA A 71 41.05 30.14 -10.90
CA ALA A 71 41.63 29.44 -12.04
C ALA A 71 43.05 29.95 -12.31
N LYS A 72 44.07 29.12 -12.05
CA LYS A 72 45.49 29.50 -12.22
C LYS A 72 46.36 28.39 -12.79
N ILE A 73 47.35 28.75 -13.60
CA ILE A 73 48.38 27.81 -14.09
C ILE A 73 49.26 27.36 -12.92
N SER A 74 49.33 26.04 -12.69
CA SER A 74 50.15 25.44 -11.63
C SER A 74 51.60 25.29 -12.06
N SER A 75 51.84 24.85 -13.29
CA SER A 75 53.19 24.65 -13.83
C SER A 75 53.21 24.68 -15.35
N TYR A 76 54.39 24.94 -15.91
CA TYR A 76 54.66 24.81 -17.34
C TYR A 76 56.08 24.28 -17.55
N ALA A 77 56.27 23.46 -18.58
CA ALA A 77 57.56 22.82 -18.86
C ALA A 77 57.74 22.50 -20.35
N LEU A 78 59.00 22.48 -20.80
CA LEU A 78 59.38 21.89 -22.09
C LEU A 78 59.77 20.42 -21.86
N ALA A 79 59.08 19.50 -22.53
CA ALA A 79 59.35 18.06 -22.49
C ALA A 79 59.56 17.54 -23.92
N GLY A 80 60.82 17.26 -24.27
CA GLY A 80 61.18 16.89 -25.65
C GLY A 80 60.90 18.04 -26.62
N THR A 81 60.02 17.81 -27.60
CA THR A 81 59.57 18.80 -28.59
C THR A 81 58.23 19.45 -28.24
N ASN A 82 57.72 19.27 -27.02
CA ASN A 82 56.41 19.78 -26.60
C ASN A 82 56.54 20.79 -25.45
N PHE A 83 55.73 21.85 -25.51
CA PHE A 83 55.48 22.77 -24.41
C PHE A 83 54.20 22.34 -23.69
N ASN A 84 54.30 22.00 -22.42
CA ASN A 84 53.20 21.53 -21.58
C ASN A 84 52.80 22.60 -20.56
N VAL A 85 51.51 22.80 -20.37
CA VAL A 85 50.94 23.65 -19.31
C VAL A 85 49.96 22.82 -18.49
N THR A 86 50.11 22.87 -17.16
CA THR A 86 49.26 22.14 -16.21
C THR A 86 48.55 23.11 -15.27
N MET A 87 47.27 22.89 -15.03
CA MET A 87 46.46 23.67 -14.08
C MET A 87 45.38 22.81 -13.40
N PRO A 88 44.85 23.23 -12.24
CA PRO A 88 43.67 22.59 -11.66
C PRO A 88 42.49 22.77 -12.61
N CYS A 89 41.60 21.78 -12.65
CA CYS A 89 40.47 21.80 -13.56
C CYS A 89 39.18 21.30 -12.89
N ALA A 90 38.05 21.77 -13.41
CA ALA A 90 36.73 21.23 -13.11
C ALA A 90 36.29 20.26 -14.22
N LEU A 91 35.62 19.18 -13.83
CA LEU A 91 35.03 18.23 -14.78
C LEU A 91 33.96 18.93 -15.63
N GLY A 92 33.86 18.57 -16.90
CA GLY A 92 32.92 19.13 -17.87
C GLY A 92 33.36 20.47 -18.48
N LYS A 93 34.32 21.16 -17.89
CA LYS A 93 34.86 22.39 -18.49
C LYS A 93 35.81 22.08 -19.65
N GLN A 94 35.78 22.91 -20.68
CA GLN A 94 36.73 22.87 -21.79
C GLN A 94 37.90 23.82 -21.53
N TYR A 95 39.12 23.32 -21.74
CA TYR A 95 40.35 24.09 -21.65
C TYR A 95 41.06 24.12 -23.00
N GLN A 96 41.39 25.31 -23.48
CA GLN A 96 42.11 25.51 -24.74
C GLN A 96 43.46 26.18 -24.50
N LEU A 97 44.53 25.55 -24.98
CA LEU A 97 45.85 26.17 -25.04
C LEU A 97 45.94 26.95 -26.34
N LEU A 98 46.10 28.25 -26.22
CA LEU A 98 46.13 29.19 -27.33
C LEU A 98 47.54 29.77 -27.46
N SER A 99 48.00 30.02 -28.68
CA SER A 99 49.26 30.72 -28.94
C SER A 99 49.11 31.92 -29.86
N ILE A 100 50.06 32.85 -29.74
CA ILE A 100 50.23 33.95 -30.68
C ILE A 100 51.73 34.24 -30.85
N PRO A 101 52.21 34.53 -32.07
CA PRO A 101 53.63 34.83 -32.29
C PRO A 101 54.07 36.17 -31.70
N VAL A 102 53.16 37.16 -31.60
CA VAL A 102 53.44 38.51 -31.07
C VAL A 102 52.25 39.01 -30.28
N LEU A 103 52.45 39.36 -29.02
CA LEU A 103 51.41 40.02 -28.20
C LEU A 103 51.10 41.43 -28.76
N GLY A 104 49.81 41.76 -28.88
CA GLY A 104 49.35 43.08 -29.34
C GLY A 104 49.37 43.29 -30.86
N GLY A 105 49.67 42.25 -31.66
CA GLY A 105 49.52 42.28 -33.12
C GLY A 105 48.06 42.09 -33.57
N THR A 106 47.81 42.19 -34.87
CA THR A 106 46.47 41.94 -35.48
C THR A 106 46.17 40.45 -35.74
N SER A 107 47.10 39.56 -35.37
CA SER A 107 46.93 38.12 -35.56
C SER A 107 45.95 37.54 -34.53
N ASN A 108 45.08 36.64 -34.96
CA ASN A 108 44.22 35.89 -34.05
C ASN A 108 45.04 34.89 -33.24
N TRP A 109 44.56 34.58 -32.03
CA TRP A 109 45.10 33.48 -31.24
C TRP A 109 44.82 32.15 -31.94
N THR A 110 45.85 31.31 -32.04
CA THR A 110 45.78 29.98 -32.64
C THR A 110 45.52 28.95 -31.55
N VAL A 111 44.54 28.05 -31.73
CA VAL A 111 44.33 26.90 -30.83
C VAL A 111 45.41 25.86 -31.08
N GLU A 112 46.23 25.60 -30.06
CA GLU A 112 47.28 24.58 -30.08
C GLU A 112 46.77 23.25 -29.52
N ALA A 113 45.92 23.28 -28.50
CA ALA A 113 45.28 22.10 -27.92
C ALA A 113 43.90 22.46 -27.36
N THR A 114 42.98 21.50 -27.35
CA THR A 114 41.66 21.60 -26.71
C THR A 114 41.38 20.30 -25.99
N THR A 115 40.95 20.40 -24.73
CA THR A 115 40.56 19.26 -23.92
C THR A 115 39.31 19.61 -23.14
N VAL A 116 38.27 18.80 -23.25
CA VAL A 116 37.17 18.78 -22.26
C VAL A 116 37.57 17.82 -21.16
N VAL A 117 37.57 18.30 -19.92
CA VAL A 117 38.03 17.50 -18.78
C VAL A 117 36.93 16.55 -18.36
N ARG A 118 37.22 15.25 -18.36
CA ARG A 118 36.25 14.20 -17.98
C ARG A 118 36.63 13.45 -16.71
N SER A 119 37.87 13.61 -16.25
CA SER A 119 38.38 12.97 -15.04
C SER A 119 39.59 13.70 -14.49
N GLY A 120 39.90 13.45 -13.22
CA GLY A 120 41.05 14.04 -12.53
C GLY A 120 40.80 15.47 -12.04
N THR A 121 41.79 15.99 -11.31
CA THR A 121 41.74 17.33 -10.68
C THR A 121 42.67 18.33 -11.35
N ASN A 122 43.48 17.89 -12.32
CA ASN A 122 44.37 18.75 -13.11
C ASN A 122 44.32 18.36 -14.59
N VAL A 123 44.41 19.36 -15.47
CA VAL A 123 44.52 19.19 -16.92
C VAL A 123 45.92 19.59 -17.38
N THR A 124 46.50 18.81 -18.30
CA THR A 124 47.77 19.16 -18.97
C THR A 124 47.53 19.30 -20.47
N LEU A 125 47.84 20.47 -21.01
CA LEU A 125 47.71 20.80 -22.43
C LEU A 125 49.10 20.92 -23.06
N SER A 126 49.27 20.34 -24.24
CA SER A 126 50.56 20.28 -24.94
C SER A 126 50.49 20.97 -26.29
N ALA A 127 51.44 21.87 -26.56
CA ALA A 127 51.67 22.45 -27.88
C ALA A 127 52.99 21.95 -28.47
N SER A 128 53.04 21.71 -29.77
CA SER A 128 54.31 21.35 -30.43
C SER A 128 55.23 22.58 -30.48
N ALA A 129 56.43 22.42 -29.93
CA ALA A 129 57.47 23.44 -29.83
C ALA A 129 58.83 22.85 -30.22
N PRO A 130 59.06 22.54 -31.52
CA PRO A 130 60.34 22.03 -31.97
C PRO A 130 61.46 23.07 -31.77
N ASN A 131 62.69 22.61 -31.53
CA ASN A 131 63.86 23.43 -31.17
C ASN A 131 64.26 24.52 -32.19
N SER A 132 63.64 24.55 -33.37
CA SER A 132 63.83 25.52 -34.45
C SER A 132 62.63 26.46 -34.69
N ALA A 133 61.56 26.37 -33.89
CA ALA A 133 60.37 27.20 -34.06
C ALA A 133 60.55 28.63 -33.51
N PRO A 134 59.87 29.65 -34.11
CA PRO A 134 59.80 30.99 -33.55
C PRO A 134 59.20 31.00 -32.13
N ALA A 135 59.66 31.92 -31.28
CA ALA A 135 59.07 32.12 -29.95
C ALA A 135 57.57 32.46 -30.07
N LYS A 136 56.74 31.85 -29.22
CA LYS A 136 55.29 32.07 -29.14
C LYS A 136 54.92 32.48 -27.70
N PHE A 137 53.86 33.26 -27.57
CA PHE A 137 53.19 33.50 -26.30
C PHE A 137 52.01 32.54 -26.17
N PHE A 138 51.73 32.08 -24.95
CA PHE A 138 50.67 31.12 -24.69
C PHE A 138 49.66 31.67 -23.69
N ARG A 139 48.41 31.24 -23.81
CA ARG A 139 47.36 31.46 -22.80
C ARG A 139 46.44 30.25 -22.71
N ILE A 140 45.71 30.15 -21.61
CA ILE A 140 44.59 29.20 -21.48
C ILE A 140 43.28 29.96 -21.51
N ALA A 141 42.33 29.47 -22.30
CA ALA A 141 40.92 29.83 -22.22
C ALA A 141 40.13 28.68 -21.59
N VAL A 142 39.18 29.01 -20.72
CA VAL A 142 38.21 28.08 -20.12
C VAL A 142 36.82 28.42 -20.68
N ALA A 143 36.04 27.41 -21.01
CA ALA A 143 34.68 27.58 -21.49
C ALA A 143 33.77 26.45 -20.98
N ASP A 144 32.47 26.76 -20.88
CA ASP A 144 31.42 25.76 -20.84
C ASP A 144 31.29 25.09 -22.21
N VAL A 145 30.97 23.81 -22.19
CA VAL A 145 30.69 23.01 -23.38
C VAL A 145 29.47 22.15 -23.08
N ASP A 146 28.59 22.05 -24.07
CA ASP A 146 27.45 21.12 -24.11
C ASP A 146 27.78 20.19 -25.28
N THR A 147 28.21 18.98 -24.95
CA THR A 147 28.78 18.09 -25.96
C THR A 147 27.71 17.36 -26.78
N ASP A 148 26.53 17.12 -26.22
CA ASP A 148 25.45 16.41 -26.88
C ASP A 148 24.34 17.34 -27.44
N GLY A 149 24.41 18.63 -27.11
CA GLY A 149 23.59 19.69 -27.66
C GLY A 149 22.18 19.75 -27.07
N ASP A 150 22.00 19.25 -25.85
CA ASP A 150 20.68 19.14 -25.22
C ASP A 150 20.23 20.41 -24.49
N GLY A 151 21.16 21.35 -24.24
CA GLY A 151 20.93 22.63 -23.57
C GLY A 151 21.45 22.71 -22.13
N VAL A 152 22.01 21.65 -21.57
CA VAL A 152 22.75 21.62 -20.29
C VAL A 152 24.23 21.52 -20.60
N ASN A 153 25.12 22.26 -19.92
CA ASN A 153 26.55 22.02 -20.13
C ASN A 153 27.05 20.84 -19.33
N ASP A 154 28.13 20.24 -19.84
CA ASP A 154 28.84 19.12 -19.25
C ASP A 154 29.22 19.32 -17.78
N TRP A 155 29.55 20.56 -17.35
CA TRP A 155 29.89 20.83 -15.95
C TRP A 155 28.65 20.72 -15.06
N GLU A 156 27.52 21.31 -15.46
CA GLU A 156 26.23 21.18 -14.78
C GLU A 156 25.83 19.72 -14.69
N GLU A 157 25.97 18.96 -15.76
CA GLU A 157 25.67 17.54 -15.78
C GLU A 157 26.51 16.76 -14.76
N TYR A 158 27.81 17.02 -14.67
CA TYR A 158 28.64 16.44 -13.61
C TYR A 158 28.19 16.82 -12.20
N GLN A 159 27.73 18.06 -11.97
CA GLN A 159 27.20 18.46 -10.66
C GLN A 159 25.87 17.78 -10.32
N LEU A 160 25.07 17.45 -11.34
CA LEU A 160 23.74 16.86 -11.21
C LEU A 160 23.74 15.33 -11.33
N GLY A 161 24.87 14.72 -11.67
CA GLY A 161 25.01 13.28 -11.88
C GLY A 161 24.45 12.77 -13.21
N LEU A 162 24.36 13.66 -14.22
CA LEU A 162 23.95 13.36 -15.59
C LEU A 162 25.17 12.99 -16.45
N ASP A 163 24.94 12.38 -17.62
CA ASP A 163 25.99 11.95 -18.54
C ASP A 163 26.16 12.95 -19.70
N PRO A 164 27.28 13.70 -19.75
CA PRO A 164 27.49 14.75 -20.75
C PRO A 164 27.53 14.38 -22.22
N MET A 165 27.45 13.09 -22.52
CA MET A 165 27.47 12.55 -23.89
C MET A 165 26.08 12.08 -24.34
N ASN A 166 25.05 12.18 -23.50
CA ASN A 166 23.74 11.62 -23.75
C ASN A 166 22.62 12.62 -23.36
N PRO A 167 21.87 13.16 -24.35
CA PRO A 167 20.94 14.28 -24.13
C PRO A 167 19.66 13.89 -23.36
N THR A 168 19.60 12.66 -22.84
CA THR A 168 18.44 12.04 -22.15
C THR A 168 18.89 11.11 -21.02
N SER A 169 20.03 11.38 -20.38
CA SER A 169 20.64 10.55 -19.34
C SER A 169 19.87 10.51 -18.01
N ASN A 170 18.90 11.41 -17.82
CA ASN A 170 18.05 11.54 -16.63
C ASN A 170 17.04 10.39 -16.40
N ASN A 171 16.84 9.52 -17.40
CA ASN A 171 15.93 8.37 -17.35
C ASN A 171 14.46 8.68 -17.02
N GLN A 172 13.96 9.89 -17.30
CA GLN A 172 12.54 10.24 -17.18
C GLN A 172 11.83 10.17 -18.54
N LEU A 173 10.50 9.99 -18.50
CA LEU A 173 9.60 10.13 -19.66
C LEU A 173 8.76 11.41 -19.55
N ASP A 174 8.40 12.00 -20.69
CA ASP A 174 7.51 13.14 -20.78
C ASP A 174 6.02 12.75 -20.67
N GLY A 175 5.12 13.75 -20.68
CA GLY A 175 3.66 13.54 -20.57
C GLY A 175 3.01 12.76 -21.72
N ASN A 176 3.76 12.47 -22.78
CA ASN A 176 3.34 11.67 -23.93
C ASN A 176 4.01 10.28 -23.93
N GLY A 177 4.87 9.98 -22.96
CA GLY A 177 5.60 8.72 -22.84
C GLY A 177 6.88 8.63 -23.67
N GLN A 178 7.47 9.76 -24.08
CA GLN A 178 8.77 9.82 -24.79
C GLN A 178 9.92 10.12 -23.82
N LEU A 179 11.17 9.78 -24.15
CA LEU A 179 12.34 10.12 -23.32
C LEU A 179 12.48 11.64 -23.14
N MET A 180 12.59 12.07 -21.89
CA MET A 180 12.76 13.48 -21.53
C MET A 180 14.22 13.91 -21.75
N THR A 181 14.46 15.09 -22.31
CA THR A 181 15.82 15.63 -22.42
C THR A 181 16.38 16.01 -21.07
N ASP A 182 17.71 15.98 -20.88
CA ASP A 182 18.33 16.37 -19.61
C ASP A 182 18.00 17.81 -19.26
N TYR A 183 17.97 18.71 -20.25
CA TYR A 183 17.47 20.07 -20.07
C TYR A 183 16.03 20.09 -19.49
N ALA A 184 15.10 19.34 -20.06
CA ALA A 184 13.71 19.32 -19.57
C ALA A 184 13.62 18.74 -18.15
N TYR A 185 14.44 17.73 -17.83
CA TYR A 185 14.54 17.16 -16.49
C TYR A 185 15.10 18.16 -15.48
N VAL A 186 16.23 18.80 -15.79
CA VAL A 186 16.89 19.77 -14.92
C VAL A 186 15.96 20.93 -14.65
N VAL A 187 15.33 21.50 -15.68
CA VAL A 187 14.34 22.57 -15.52
C VAL A 187 13.14 22.11 -14.68
N GLY A 188 12.64 20.89 -14.90
CA GLY A 188 11.57 20.31 -14.10
C GLY A 188 11.93 20.11 -12.62
N LYS A 189 13.14 19.64 -12.33
CA LYS A 189 13.65 19.49 -10.96
C LYS A 189 13.87 20.85 -10.30
N LEU A 190 14.45 21.80 -11.03
CA LEU A 190 14.64 23.18 -10.57
C LEU A 190 13.30 23.89 -10.29
N ALA A 191 12.23 23.56 -11.00
CA ALA A 191 10.89 24.07 -10.70
C ALA A 191 10.38 23.63 -9.30
N SER A 192 10.96 22.57 -8.73
CA SER A 192 10.71 22.11 -7.37
C SER A 192 11.83 22.45 -6.38
N GLN A 193 12.84 23.23 -6.80
CA GLN A 193 14.03 23.55 -6.01
C GLN A 193 13.68 24.14 -4.66
N ASN A 194 14.14 23.48 -3.59
CA ASN A 194 13.84 23.84 -2.21
C ASN A 194 12.33 24.08 -1.97
N LYS A 195 11.45 23.32 -2.62
CA LYS A 195 10.02 23.32 -2.30
C LYS A 195 9.80 22.38 -1.11
N VAL A 196 9.50 22.94 0.05
CA VAL A 196 9.52 22.22 1.35
C VAL A 196 8.13 21.73 1.75
N THR A 197 8.04 20.48 2.17
CA THR A 197 6.83 19.83 2.70
C THR A 197 7.07 19.26 4.10
N ILE A 198 6.00 19.03 4.85
CA ILE A 198 6.03 18.36 6.15
C ILE A 198 4.94 17.28 6.20
N THR A 199 5.26 16.15 6.82
CA THR A 199 4.33 15.03 7.07
C THR A 199 4.45 14.55 8.52
N ALA A 200 3.43 13.84 9.01
CA ALA A 200 3.52 13.10 10.27
C ALA A 200 3.79 11.63 9.93
N SER A 201 5.06 11.24 9.91
CA SER A 201 5.46 9.87 9.57
C SER A 201 5.06 8.84 10.63
N ASP A 202 4.79 9.30 11.85
CA ASP A 202 4.07 8.54 12.87
C ASP A 202 2.97 9.45 13.45
N PRO A 203 1.70 9.30 12.99
CA PRO A 203 0.63 10.24 13.25
C PRO A 203 -0.10 9.99 14.58
N THR A 204 0.33 9.04 15.41
CA THR A 204 -0.35 8.71 16.66
C THR A 204 0.61 8.54 17.82
N ALA A 205 0.26 9.06 18.98
CA ALA A 205 0.99 8.86 20.23
C ALA A 205 0.00 8.54 21.36
N THR A 206 0.47 7.91 22.44
CA THR A 206 -0.36 7.65 23.62
C THR A 206 0.27 8.28 24.84
N GLN A 207 -0.54 8.92 25.69
CA GLN A 207 -0.04 9.48 26.93
C GLN A 207 0.51 8.38 27.85
N PRO A 208 1.70 8.60 28.46
CA PRO A 208 2.15 7.74 29.53
C PRO A 208 1.32 7.96 30.80
N ASP A 209 1.31 6.95 31.67
CA ASP A 209 0.81 7.14 33.03
C ASP A 209 1.69 8.11 33.82
N PRO A 210 1.13 8.81 34.84
CA PRO A 210 1.89 9.71 35.68
C PRO A 210 3.15 9.04 36.28
N GLY A 211 4.31 9.63 36.02
CA GLY A 211 5.60 9.13 36.49
C GLY A 211 6.22 8.01 35.65
N GLN A 212 5.58 7.62 34.54
CA GLN A 212 6.13 6.67 33.56
C GLN A 212 6.69 7.40 32.33
N ASN A 213 7.60 6.73 31.62
CA ASN A 213 8.10 7.21 30.33
C ASN A 213 7.09 6.90 29.22
N ALA A 214 7.04 7.75 28.19
CA ALA A 214 6.25 7.49 26.98
C ALA A 214 6.78 6.23 26.26
N THR A 215 5.88 5.29 25.98
CA THR A 215 6.15 4.07 25.20
C THR A 215 5.61 4.14 23.78
N SER A 216 4.70 5.08 23.51
CA SER A 216 4.13 5.37 22.18
C SER A 216 4.30 6.86 21.91
N THR A 217 5.29 7.20 21.08
CA THR A 217 5.59 8.56 20.61
C THR A 217 4.91 8.85 19.27
N GLY A 218 5.03 10.07 18.74
CA GLY A 218 4.73 10.36 17.33
C GLY A 218 5.95 10.97 16.62
N GLN A 219 5.89 11.19 15.31
CA GLN A 219 7.03 11.72 14.54
C GLN A 219 6.59 12.62 13.37
N PHE A 220 7.30 13.71 13.17
CA PHE A 220 7.20 14.58 12.00
C PHE A 220 8.41 14.43 11.09
N THR A 221 8.21 14.62 9.78
CA THR A 221 9.28 14.61 8.78
C THR A 221 9.14 15.83 7.88
N VAL A 222 10.22 16.60 7.71
CA VAL A 222 10.29 17.73 6.78
C VAL A 222 11.11 17.29 5.57
N THR A 223 10.66 17.63 4.35
CA THR A 223 11.30 17.24 3.08
C THR A 223 11.44 18.45 2.15
N ARG A 224 12.50 18.54 1.34
CA ARG A 224 12.70 19.58 0.31
C ARG A 224 12.81 18.98 -1.10
N GLY A 225 12.24 19.66 -2.09
CA GLY A 225 12.28 19.29 -3.52
C GLY A 225 13.51 19.84 -4.28
N GLY A 226 13.64 19.39 -5.53
CA GLY A 226 14.76 19.71 -6.44
C GLY A 226 16.06 19.01 -6.08
N PHE A 227 17.19 19.67 -6.38
CA PHE A 227 18.53 19.15 -6.10
C PHE A 227 19.04 19.69 -4.77
N PRO A 228 19.53 18.85 -3.83
CA PRO A 228 19.99 19.30 -2.52
C PRO A 228 21.39 19.94 -2.56
N LEU A 229 21.65 20.84 -3.52
CA LEU A 229 22.98 21.41 -3.81
C LEU A 229 23.45 22.47 -2.80
N ASN A 230 22.50 23.06 -2.06
CA ASN A 230 22.79 24.06 -1.02
C ASN A 230 22.22 23.64 0.33
N SER A 231 22.63 24.33 1.39
CA SER A 231 21.99 24.23 2.70
C SER A 231 20.84 25.24 2.83
N ILE A 232 19.80 24.86 3.56
CA ILE A 232 18.68 25.76 3.89
C ILE A 232 18.27 25.58 5.35
N THR A 233 17.76 26.64 5.97
CA THR A 233 17.13 26.55 7.30
C THR A 233 15.63 26.76 7.16
N VAL A 234 14.86 25.71 7.39
CA VAL A 234 13.40 25.70 7.31
C VAL A 234 12.83 26.15 8.64
N SER A 235 11.92 27.13 8.63
CA SER A 235 11.24 27.63 9.82
C SER A 235 9.88 26.93 10.05
N LEU A 236 9.58 26.62 11.30
CA LEU A 236 8.39 25.91 11.75
C LEU A 236 7.66 26.71 12.84
N THR A 237 6.35 26.54 12.92
CA THR A 237 5.54 26.99 14.06
C THR A 237 4.56 25.91 14.50
N LEU A 238 4.13 25.98 15.76
CA LEU A 238 2.98 25.21 16.22
C LEU A 238 1.72 25.63 15.43
N GLY A 239 0.84 24.65 15.24
CA GLY A 239 -0.49 24.82 14.66
C GLY A 239 -1.43 25.64 15.55
N PRO A 240 -2.72 25.70 15.18
CA PRO A 240 -3.71 26.45 15.95
C PRO A 240 -3.80 25.95 17.39
N SER A 241 -4.10 26.83 18.33
CA SER A 241 -4.48 26.46 19.70
C SER A 241 -6.00 26.47 19.87
N GLY A 242 -6.52 25.70 20.81
CA GLY A 242 -7.96 25.67 21.09
C GLY A 242 -8.46 24.32 21.57
N ALA A 243 -9.79 24.17 21.53
CA ALA A 243 -10.47 22.95 21.95
C ALA A 243 -10.06 21.75 21.09
N GLY A 244 -9.72 20.63 21.73
CA GLY A 244 -9.23 19.41 21.05
C GLY A 244 -7.78 19.48 20.56
N ILE A 245 -7.08 20.60 20.72
CA ILE A 245 -5.67 20.72 20.36
C ILE A 245 -4.79 20.39 21.58
N ALA A 246 -3.72 19.66 21.33
CA ALA A 246 -2.68 19.39 22.31
C ALA A 246 -1.84 20.65 22.58
N THR A 247 -1.48 20.87 23.84
CA THR A 247 -0.69 22.03 24.29
C THR A 247 0.75 21.60 24.56
N GLU A 248 1.71 22.28 23.92
CA GLU A 248 3.14 22.05 24.16
C GLU A 248 3.50 22.37 25.62
N GLY A 249 4.35 21.53 26.23
CA GLY A 249 4.71 21.59 27.64
C GLY A 249 3.66 21.03 28.60
N VAL A 250 2.47 20.68 28.11
CA VAL A 250 1.38 20.07 28.91
C VAL A 250 1.07 18.67 28.40
N ASP A 251 0.79 18.53 27.10
CA ASP A 251 0.45 17.25 26.47
C ASP A 251 1.64 16.62 25.74
N PHE A 252 2.67 17.40 25.37
CA PHE A 252 3.89 16.92 24.70
C PHE A 252 5.09 17.84 24.95
N SER A 253 6.31 17.30 24.82
CA SER A 253 7.56 18.04 24.97
C SER A 253 7.77 19.09 23.86
N PRO A 254 8.54 20.17 24.11
CA PRO A 254 8.78 21.21 23.10
C PRO A 254 9.32 20.69 21.77
N LEU A 255 8.74 21.17 20.66
CA LEU A 255 9.13 20.81 19.29
C LEU A 255 10.05 21.86 18.65
N PRO A 256 10.94 21.47 17.71
CA PRO A 256 11.85 22.39 17.05
C PRO A 256 11.09 23.48 16.26
N ARG A 257 11.63 24.71 16.28
CA ARG A 257 11.11 25.85 15.50
C ARG A 257 11.88 26.13 14.21
N SER A 258 12.98 25.40 14.01
CA SER A 258 13.75 25.44 12.78
C SER A 258 14.45 24.10 12.54
N ILE A 259 14.59 23.73 11.27
CA ILE A 259 15.31 22.54 10.81
C ILE A 259 16.38 22.98 9.83
N TYR A 260 17.62 22.57 10.08
CA TYR A 260 18.75 22.83 9.19
C TYR A 260 18.93 21.65 8.24
N PHE A 261 18.84 21.89 6.93
CA PHE A 261 19.16 20.93 5.87
C PHE A 261 20.60 21.15 5.40
N PRO A 262 21.51 20.20 5.64
CA PRO A 262 22.81 20.19 4.99
C PRO A 262 22.70 19.94 3.47
N VAL A 263 23.76 20.27 2.74
CA VAL A 263 23.95 19.83 1.35
C VAL A 263 23.84 18.30 1.26
N GLY A 264 23.18 17.79 0.21
CA GLY A 264 22.95 16.37 0.00
C GLY A 264 21.78 15.76 0.78
N ILE A 265 21.19 16.49 1.75
CA ILE A 265 20.06 16.00 2.54
C ILE A 265 18.75 16.60 2.03
N SER A 266 17.77 15.74 1.77
CA SER A 266 16.43 16.16 1.31
C SER A 266 15.30 15.87 2.30
N SER A 267 15.54 15.12 3.38
CA SER A 267 14.53 14.78 4.40
C SER A 267 15.13 14.72 5.81
N ILE A 268 14.41 15.24 6.82
CA ILE A 268 14.81 15.25 8.24
C ILE A 268 13.60 14.90 9.13
N PRO A 269 13.63 13.78 9.88
CA PRO A 269 12.61 13.44 10.88
C PRO A 269 12.94 13.98 12.28
N PHE A 270 11.91 14.17 13.12
CA PHE A 270 12.04 14.42 14.56
C PHE A 270 10.79 13.98 15.35
N VAL A 271 11.00 13.57 16.60
CA VAL A 271 10.00 12.89 17.44
C VAL A 271 9.18 13.87 18.27
N LEU A 272 7.87 13.63 18.36
CA LEU A 272 6.97 14.17 19.37
C LEU A 272 6.90 13.23 20.56
N MET A 273 7.35 13.69 21.73
CA MET A 273 7.24 12.94 22.98
C MET A 273 5.99 13.37 23.76
N PRO A 274 4.97 12.50 23.95
CA PRO A 274 3.81 12.84 24.77
C PRO A 274 4.16 12.90 26.25
N LEU A 275 3.46 13.76 26.98
CA LEU A 275 3.58 13.94 28.43
C LEU A 275 2.34 13.35 29.13
N ALA A 276 2.53 12.86 30.36
CA ALA A 276 1.41 12.39 31.18
C ALA A 276 0.49 13.55 31.55
N ASN A 277 -0.78 13.49 31.16
CA ASN A 277 -1.79 14.50 31.50
C ASN A 277 -3.11 13.84 31.91
N THR A 278 -3.31 13.64 33.21
CA THR A 278 -4.51 12.98 33.75
C THR A 278 -5.83 13.71 33.47
N ASN A 279 -5.78 14.99 33.07
CA ASN A 279 -6.97 15.74 32.68
C ASN A 279 -7.39 15.50 31.22
N ARG A 280 -6.52 14.87 30.40
CA ARG A 280 -6.80 14.59 29.00
C ARG A 280 -7.47 13.22 28.86
N LEU A 281 -8.80 13.24 28.88
CA LEU A 281 -9.65 12.04 28.87
C LEU A 281 -10.25 11.75 27.48
N SER A 282 -9.87 12.54 26.48
CA SER A 282 -10.21 12.39 25.06
C SER A 282 -8.98 12.68 24.18
N PRO A 283 -8.94 12.19 22.93
CA PRO A 283 -7.80 12.42 22.03
C PRO A 283 -7.59 13.91 21.72
N ALA A 284 -6.33 14.32 21.52
CA ALA A 284 -6.00 15.70 21.15
C ALA A 284 -4.94 15.76 20.04
N VAL A 285 -4.96 16.79 19.20
CA VAL A 285 -4.07 16.89 18.04
C VAL A 285 -2.93 17.89 18.28
N ALA A 286 -1.69 17.47 18.11
CA ALA A 286 -0.53 18.34 17.99
C ALA A 286 -0.23 18.59 16.51
N THR A 287 -0.14 19.84 16.09
CA THR A 287 0.10 20.20 14.67
C THR A 287 1.35 21.06 14.55
N LEU A 288 2.18 20.80 13.55
CA LEU A 288 3.26 21.68 13.11
C LEU A 288 2.97 22.24 11.72
N ARG A 289 3.40 23.48 11.49
CA ARG A 289 3.21 24.21 10.24
C ARG A 289 4.53 24.75 9.74
N LEU A 290 4.77 24.63 8.45
CA LEU A 290 5.88 25.27 7.76
C LEU A 290 5.60 26.76 7.59
N LEU A 291 6.60 27.58 7.84
CA LEU A 291 6.60 29.01 7.54
C LEU A 291 7.36 29.25 6.24
N SER A 292 6.98 30.28 5.47
CA SER A 292 7.82 30.78 4.39
C SER A 292 9.13 31.36 4.96
N GLY A 293 10.24 31.13 4.27
CA GLY A 293 11.55 31.63 4.69
C GLY A 293 12.48 31.85 3.49
N PRO A 294 13.65 32.46 3.71
CA PRO A 294 14.63 32.69 2.64
C PRO A 294 15.21 31.36 2.13
N GLY A 295 15.44 31.26 0.83
CA GLY A 295 16.09 30.11 0.18
C GLY A 295 15.20 28.90 -0.10
N TYR A 296 13.91 28.96 0.23
CA TYR A 296 12.95 27.88 -0.04
C TYR A 296 11.52 28.39 -0.26
N THR A 297 10.67 27.57 -0.88
CA THR A 297 9.23 27.82 -1.04
C THR A 297 8.43 26.69 -0.41
N LEU A 298 7.13 26.89 -0.20
CA LEU A 298 6.28 25.86 0.40
C LEU A 298 5.72 24.89 -0.66
N GLY A 299 5.75 23.61 -0.32
CA GLY A 299 5.12 22.52 -1.05
C GLY A 299 3.63 22.39 -0.79
N PRO A 300 2.97 21.36 -1.37
CA PRO A 300 1.54 21.13 -1.15
C PRO A 300 1.22 20.84 0.32
N SER A 301 2.05 20.05 1.01
CA SER A 301 1.86 19.67 2.41
C SER A 301 2.61 20.63 3.34
N THR A 302 1.88 21.60 3.89
CA THR A 302 2.47 22.65 4.76
C THR A 302 2.21 22.47 6.24
N ASN A 303 1.37 21.50 6.61
CA ASN A 303 1.05 21.21 8.00
C ASN A 303 1.03 19.69 8.19
N ALA A 304 1.42 19.23 9.37
CA ALA A 304 1.37 17.83 9.75
C ALA A 304 0.84 17.71 11.18
N SER A 305 0.17 16.60 11.49
CA SER A 305 -0.55 16.45 12.75
C SER A 305 -0.35 15.06 13.35
N VAL A 306 -0.15 15.02 14.67
CA VAL A 306 -0.06 13.80 15.49
C VAL A 306 -1.23 13.81 16.47
N VAL A 307 -2.01 12.73 16.52
CA VAL A 307 -3.09 12.52 17.49
C VAL A 307 -2.51 11.88 18.75
N ILE A 308 -2.70 12.52 19.90
CA ILE A 308 -2.31 12.02 21.21
C ILE A 308 -3.54 11.43 21.91
N TYR A 309 -3.56 10.11 22.08
CA TYR A 309 -4.63 9.38 22.77
C TYR A 309 -4.41 9.37 24.30
N PRO A 310 -5.50 9.38 25.10
CA PRO A 310 -5.42 9.17 26.54
C PRO A 310 -4.79 7.82 26.90
N THR A 311 -4.28 7.71 28.13
CA THR A 311 -3.82 6.42 28.67
C THR A 311 -4.96 5.39 28.70
N ALA A 312 -4.66 4.14 28.32
CA ALA A 312 -5.59 3.02 28.41
C ALA A 312 -5.58 2.33 29.80
N THR A 313 -4.87 2.89 30.78
CA THR A 313 -4.71 2.30 32.11
C THR A 313 -6.04 2.31 32.89
N PRO A 314 -6.57 1.14 33.29
CA PRO A 314 -7.88 1.04 33.92
C PRO A 314 -7.88 1.54 35.37
N THR A 315 -8.78 2.47 35.70
CA THR A 315 -8.93 3.06 37.05
C THR A 315 -10.38 3.13 37.54
N GLY A 316 -11.29 2.47 36.82
CA GLY A 316 -12.71 2.42 37.16
C GLY A 316 -13.03 1.70 38.47
N THR A 317 -14.28 1.82 38.92
CA THR A 317 -14.78 1.19 40.14
C THR A 317 -16.14 0.53 40.01
N GLY A 318 -16.84 0.69 38.87
CA GLY A 318 -18.18 0.12 38.65
C GLY A 318 -19.16 1.07 37.94
N LEU A 319 -20.44 0.73 37.96
CA LEU A 319 -21.55 1.55 37.43
C LEU A 319 -22.55 1.92 38.53
N LEU A 320 -23.26 3.03 38.38
CA LEU A 320 -24.38 3.36 39.27
C LEU A 320 -25.61 2.53 38.89
N GLY A 321 -25.96 1.56 39.72
CA GLY A 321 -27.20 0.80 39.65
C GLY A 321 -28.33 1.49 40.40
N GLN A 322 -29.45 1.73 39.72
CA GLN A 322 -30.69 2.28 40.30
C GLN A 322 -31.77 1.19 40.28
N TYR A 323 -32.29 0.84 41.46
CA TYR A 323 -33.18 -0.31 41.66
C TYR A 323 -34.62 0.13 41.95
N PHE A 324 -35.58 -0.35 41.14
CA PHE A 324 -36.98 0.08 41.16
C PHE A 324 -37.93 -1.08 41.44
N THR A 325 -38.98 -0.84 42.23
CA THR A 325 -39.93 -1.87 42.71
C THR A 325 -41.03 -2.30 41.73
N ASN A 326 -40.97 -1.84 40.48
CA ASN A 326 -41.99 -2.03 39.45
C ASN A 326 -41.36 -2.47 38.14
N ALA A 327 -42.05 -3.33 37.38
CA ALA A 327 -41.59 -3.79 36.07
C ALA A 327 -42.75 -3.97 35.07
N SER A 328 -42.47 -3.74 33.79
CA SER A 328 -43.41 -3.92 32.67
C SER A 328 -42.68 -4.34 31.40
N THR A 329 -43.34 -5.19 30.61
CA THR A 329 -42.90 -5.55 29.26
C THR A 329 -43.12 -4.42 28.25
N THR A 330 -43.79 -3.33 28.65
CA THR A 330 -43.85 -2.10 27.84
C THR A 330 -42.73 -1.16 28.29
N TYR A 331 -41.75 -0.90 27.42
CA TYR A 331 -40.65 0.00 27.72
C TYR A 331 -41.13 1.46 27.80
N SER A 332 -41.09 2.02 29.00
CA SER A 332 -41.37 3.43 29.28
C SER A 332 -40.71 3.84 30.59
N SER A 333 -40.02 4.99 30.59
CA SER A 333 -39.42 5.55 31.80
C SER A 333 -40.46 5.82 32.90
N SER A 334 -41.67 6.28 32.54
CA SER A 334 -42.71 6.57 33.53
C SER A 334 -43.32 5.30 34.16
N ILE A 335 -43.18 4.15 33.49
CA ILE A 335 -43.74 2.87 33.93
C ILE A 335 -42.70 1.99 34.63
N ASN A 336 -41.44 1.98 34.18
CA ASN A 336 -40.40 1.06 34.66
C ASN A 336 -39.38 1.73 35.57
N PHE A 337 -39.10 3.02 35.34
CA PHE A 337 -38.04 3.77 36.02
C PHE A 337 -38.63 5.02 36.71
N ASN A 338 -39.83 4.89 37.26
CA ASN A 338 -40.52 5.96 37.97
C ASN A 338 -39.75 6.30 39.26
N PRO A 339 -39.31 7.55 39.48
CA PRO A 339 -38.58 7.94 40.68
C PRO A 339 -39.29 7.62 42.00
N ALA A 340 -40.63 7.59 42.01
CA ALA A 340 -41.40 7.22 43.20
C ALA A 340 -41.21 5.76 43.65
N ASN A 341 -40.73 4.90 42.75
CA ASN A 341 -40.53 3.47 42.99
C ASN A 341 -39.05 3.10 43.16
N LEU A 342 -38.14 4.08 43.12
CA LEU A 342 -36.70 3.90 43.39
C LEU A 342 -36.49 3.56 44.86
N VAL A 343 -35.87 2.43 45.14
CA VAL A 343 -35.65 1.94 46.53
C VAL A 343 -34.19 1.92 46.93
N MET A 344 -33.28 1.80 45.98
CA MET A 344 -31.85 1.72 46.25
C MET A 344 -31.05 2.26 45.08
N THR A 345 -29.91 2.87 45.41
CA THR A 345 -28.82 3.13 44.47
C THR A 345 -27.54 2.54 45.03
N ASN A 346 -26.76 1.87 44.18
CA ASN A 346 -25.47 1.30 44.56
C ASN A 346 -24.43 1.50 43.46
N ILE A 347 -23.14 1.48 43.82
CA ILE A 347 -22.07 1.33 42.83
C ILE A 347 -21.79 -0.16 42.69
N ASP A 348 -22.22 -0.73 41.59
CA ASP A 348 -22.04 -2.14 41.30
C ASP A 348 -20.70 -2.32 40.56
N PRO A 349 -19.72 -3.06 41.13
CA PRO A 349 -18.40 -3.22 40.52
C PRO A 349 -18.47 -3.81 39.11
N ALA A 350 -19.42 -4.70 38.85
CA ALA A 350 -19.71 -5.25 37.55
C ALA A 350 -21.21 -5.59 37.46
N ILE A 351 -21.72 -5.74 36.24
CA ILE A 351 -23.06 -6.31 36.01
C ILE A 351 -22.87 -7.82 35.85
N ASP A 352 -22.86 -8.51 36.98
CA ASP A 352 -22.64 -9.96 37.08
C ASP A 352 -23.51 -10.55 38.18
N PHE A 353 -24.81 -10.56 37.92
CA PHE A 353 -25.82 -10.88 38.92
C PHE A 353 -26.61 -12.14 38.58
N THR A 354 -26.69 -13.03 39.56
CA THR A 354 -27.68 -14.11 39.61
C THR A 354 -28.43 -14.00 40.93
N TRP A 355 -29.69 -13.58 40.86
CA TRP A 355 -30.53 -13.40 42.04
C TRP A 355 -31.49 -14.57 42.20
N GLY A 356 -31.39 -15.25 43.34
CA GLY A 356 -32.32 -16.26 43.80
C GLY A 356 -33.38 -15.68 44.73
N THR A 357 -34.27 -16.54 45.26
CA THR A 357 -35.39 -16.13 46.12
C THR A 357 -34.97 -15.46 47.44
N THR A 358 -33.72 -15.65 47.88
CA THR A 358 -33.16 -15.06 49.12
C THR A 358 -32.08 -14.02 48.88
N THR A 359 -31.61 -13.84 47.64
CA THR A 359 -30.57 -12.85 47.26
C THR A 359 -31.14 -11.73 46.39
N ASN A 360 -32.47 -11.67 46.22
CA ASN A 360 -33.15 -10.61 45.49
C ASN A 360 -32.84 -9.23 46.12
N PRO A 361 -32.35 -8.25 45.33
CA PRO A 361 -31.98 -6.93 45.82
C PRO A 361 -33.18 -6.12 46.32
N ILE A 362 -34.40 -6.51 45.91
CA ILE A 362 -35.64 -5.83 46.28
C ILE A 362 -36.63 -6.86 46.88
N PRO A 363 -36.92 -6.79 48.18
CA PRO A 363 -37.93 -7.65 48.81
C PRO A 363 -39.35 -7.17 48.43
N ASN A 364 -39.78 -7.47 47.20
CA ASN A 364 -41.14 -7.22 46.69
C ASN A 364 -41.76 -8.50 46.09
N ASN A 365 -42.84 -8.38 45.33
CA ASN A 365 -43.53 -9.50 44.64
C ASN A 365 -42.70 -10.18 43.52
N GLY A 366 -41.40 -9.93 43.45
CA GLY A 366 -40.48 -10.51 42.47
C GLY A 366 -40.31 -9.68 41.20
N TYR A 367 -40.94 -8.51 41.08
CA TYR A 367 -40.93 -7.70 39.86
C TYR A 367 -40.16 -6.40 40.07
N TYR A 368 -39.11 -6.18 39.30
CA TYR A 368 -38.28 -4.98 39.48
C TYR A 368 -37.58 -4.58 38.19
N CYS A 369 -37.10 -3.34 38.17
CA CYS A 369 -36.22 -2.85 37.12
C CYS A 369 -34.89 -2.40 37.73
N VAL A 370 -33.82 -2.55 36.95
CA VAL A 370 -32.52 -1.96 37.29
C VAL A 370 -32.03 -1.14 36.11
N ARG A 371 -31.52 0.05 36.39
CA ARG A 371 -30.83 0.89 35.42
C ARG A 371 -29.39 1.08 35.89
N TRP A 372 -28.44 0.56 35.12
CA TRP A 372 -27.02 0.84 35.31
C TRP A 372 -26.59 1.97 34.38
N THR A 373 -25.94 2.98 34.94
CA THR A 373 -25.44 4.15 34.21
C THR A 373 -23.99 4.47 34.60
N GLY A 374 -23.21 4.95 33.66
CA GLY A 374 -21.83 5.37 33.87
C GLY A 374 -21.07 5.44 32.54
N GLN A 375 -19.77 5.16 32.56
CA GLN A 375 -18.95 5.07 31.36
C GLN A 375 -18.13 3.78 31.32
N VAL A 376 -17.79 3.32 30.12
CA VAL A 376 -16.91 2.17 29.86
C VAL A 376 -15.67 2.62 29.10
N MET A 377 -14.51 2.03 29.39
CA MET A 377 -13.24 2.37 28.72
C MET A 377 -12.58 1.13 28.11
N PRO A 378 -12.58 0.95 26.79
CA PRO A 378 -11.90 -0.16 26.13
C PRO A 378 -10.38 -0.06 26.27
N GLN A 379 -9.72 -1.21 26.19
CA GLN A 379 -8.26 -1.29 26.17
C GLN A 379 -7.70 -1.16 24.75
N TYR A 380 -8.46 -1.59 23.74
CA TYR A 380 -8.02 -1.65 22.35
C TYR A 380 -8.91 -0.78 21.48
N SER A 381 -8.37 -0.29 20.36
CA SER A 381 -9.14 0.43 19.35
C SER A 381 -9.71 -0.57 18.34
N GLU A 382 -10.84 -1.19 18.66
CA GLU A 382 -11.41 -2.32 17.91
C GLU A 382 -12.95 -2.25 17.88
N THR A 383 -13.58 -3.11 17.07
CA THR A 383 -15.02 -3.38 17.23
C THR A 383 -15.22 -4.25 18.46
N TYR A 384 -15.93 -3.71 19.44
CA TYR A 384 -16.33 -4.42 20.65
C TYR A 384 -17.73 -5.01 20.47
N TYR A 385 -17.90 -6.22 20.97
CA TYR A 385 -19.17 -6.92 21.10
C TYR A 385 -19.56 -6.93 22.56
N PHE A 386 -20.75 -6.44 22.86
CA PHE A 386 -21.35 -6.48 24.19
C PHE A 386 -22.37 -7.61 24.20
N ASP A 387 -22.26 -8.50 25.18
CA ASP A 387 -23.14 -9.63 25.36
C ASP A 387 -23.91 -9.48 26.67
N ALA A 388 -25.23 -9.33 26.56
CA ALA A 388 -26.14 -9.26 27.68
C ALA A 388 -26.89 -10.58 27.85
N ASN A 389 -26.46 -11.40 28.81
CA ASN A 389 -27.21 -12.57 29.25
C ASN A 389 -28.18 -12.16 30.35
N THR A 390 -29.48 -12.16 30.04
CA THR A 390 -30.52 -11.61 30.93
C THR A 390 -31.76 -12.49 31.00
N ASP A 391 -32.34 -12.55 32.20
CA ASP A 391 -33.69 -13.06 32.53
C ASP A 391 -34.29 -11.98 33.44
N ASP A 392 -35.22 -11.12 33.00
CA ASP A 392 -35.92 -11.08 31.71
C ASP A 392 -35.25 -10.15 30.66
N GLY A 393 -35.89 -9.03 30.31
CA GLY A 393 -35.55 -8.23 29.12
C GLY A 393 -34.54 -7.12 29.37
N VAL A 394 -33.87 -6.70 28.30
CA VAL A 394 -32.74 -5.77 28.35
C VAL A 394 -32.76 -4.77 27.20
N LYS A 395 -32.30 -3.56 27.48
CA LYS A 395 -31.81 -2.62 26.46
C LYS A 395 -30.44 -2.10 26.86
N LEU A 396 -29.50 -2.05 25.92
CA LEU A 396 -28.14 -1.55 26.14
C LEU A 396 -27.83 -0.42 25.18
N TRP A 397 -27.36 0.70 25.74
CA TRP A 397 -26.79 1.81 25.01
C TRP A 397 -25.31 1.93 25.33
N VAL A 398 -24.50 2.10 24.30
CA VAL A 398 -23.08 2.46 24.41
C VAL A 398 -22.84 3.62 23.47
N ASN A 399 -22.17 4.67 23.96
CA ASN A 399 -22.01 5.93 23.23
C ASN A 399 -23.36 6.50 22.73
N ASP A 400 -24.39 6.41 23.58
CA ASP A 400 -25.79 6.80 23.30
C ASP A 400 -26.49 6.04 22.16
N GLN A 401 -25.82 5.07 21.54
CA GLN A 401 -26.39 4.23 20.50
C GLN A 401 -27.03 2.99 21.13
N LEU A 402 -28.31 2.74 20.81
CA LEU A 402 -29.01 1.51 21.21
C LEU A 402 -28.43 0.32 20.43
N ILE A 403 -27.58 -0.47 21.08
CA ILE A 403 -26.91 -1.62 20.44
C ILE A 403 -27.58 -2.95 20.76
N ILE A 404 -28.39 -3.02 21.83
CA ILE A 404 -29.24 -4.17 22.15
C ILE A 404 -30.64 -3.68 22.48
N ASP A 405 -31.64 -4.23 21.78
CA ASP A 405 -33.06 -3.98 22.03
C ASP A 405 -33.83 -5.32 22.15
N ASP A 406 -33.86 -5.88 23.35
CA ASP A 406 -34.54 -7.14 23.66
C ASP A 406 -35.44 -7.01 24.89
N TRP A 407 -36.35 -6.02 24.86
CA TRP A 407 -37.25 -5.71 25.98
C TRP A 407 -38.48 -6.64 26.02
N ILE A 408 -38.24 -7.94 26.17
CA ILE A 408 -39.27 -8.99 26.23
C ILE A 408 -39.11 -9.86 27.48
N ALA A 409 -40.17 -10.54 27.90
CA ALA A 409 -40.08 -11.54 28.96
C ALA A 409 -39.50 -12.84 28.39
N LYS A 410 -38.43 -13.35 28.99
CA LYS A 410 -37.63 -14.46 28.45
C LYS A 410 -36.78 -15.11 29.54
N SER A 411 -36.39 -16.36 29.32
CA SER A 411 -35.33 -16.99 30.12
C SER A 411 -33.94 -16.44 29.76
N ALA A 412 -32.99 -16.64 30.68
CA ALA A 412 -31.57 -16.30 30.49
C ALA A 412 -31.04 -16.72 29.11
N SER A 413 -30.65 -15.73 28.31
CA SER A 413 -30.16 -15.93 26.94
C SER A 413 -29.25 -14.76 26.52
N ASP A 414 -28.22 -15.09 25.74
CA ASP A 414 -27.25 -14.14 25.19
C ASP A 414 -27.90 -13.28 24.10
N VAL A 415 -27.69 -11.97 24.17
CA VAL A 415 -28.04 -11.02 23.12
C VAL A 415 -26.83 -10.13 22.89
N ILE A 416 -26.41 -10.04 21.64
CA ILE A 416 -25.14 -9.42 21.28
C ILE A 416 -25.40 -8.16 20.45
N GLY A 417 -24.84 -7.04 20.90
CA GLY A 417 -24.72 -5.80 20.14
C GLY A 417 -23.25 -5.48 19.90
N SER A 418 -22.92 -4.69 18.87
CA SER A 418 -21.54 -4.30 18.59
C SER A 418 -21.39 -2.82 18.29
N ILE A 419 -20.22 -2.28 18.58
CA ILE A 419 -19.85 -0.87 18.34
C ILE A 419 -18.32 -0.73 18.23
N ALA A 420 -17.83 0.14 17.36
CA ALA A 420 -16.41 0.49 17.27
C ALA A 420 -16.03 1.48 18.37
N LEU A 421 -14.96 1.18 19.13
CA LEU A 421 -14.47 2.03 20.22
C LEU A 421 -12.96 2.25 20.09
N GLN A 422 -12.47 3.37 20.65
CA GLN A 422 -11.05 3.72 20.71
C GLN A 422 -10.46 3.46 22.10
N ALA A 423 -9.27 2.86 22.17
CA ALA A 423 -8.54 2.60 23.40
C ALA A 423 -8.38 3.86 24.28
N GLY A 424 -8.55 3.71 25.59
CA GLY A 424 -8.35 4.80 26.57
C GLY A 424 -9.43 5.90 26.57
N VAL A 425 -10.34 5.92 25.59
CA VAL A 425 -11.49 6.84 25.58
C VAL A 425 -12.62 6.26 26.41
N ARG A 426 -13.25 7.05 27.28
CA ARG A 426 -14.43 6.61 28.03
C ARG A 426 -15.71 6.96 27.27
N TYR A 427 -16.62 6.00 27.18
CA TYR A 427 -17.90 6.11 26.47
C TYR A 427 -19.05 5.95 27.44
N ASP A 428 -20.11 6.74 27.29
CA ASP A 428 -21.33 6.57 28.07
C ASP A 428 -21.92 5.17 27.86
N ILE A 429 -22.30 4.50 28.96
CA ILE A 429 -22.95 3.20 28.95
C ILE A 429 -24.20 3.24 29.82
N LYS A 430 -25.29 2.71 29.29
CA LYS A 430 -26.55 2.54 30.01
C LYS A 430 -27.13 1.18 29.71
N MET A 431 -27.39 0.38 30.75
CA MET A 431 -28.12 -0.88 30.63
C MET A 431 -29.41 -0.78 31.44
N ASP A 432 -30.53 -0.91 30.76
CA ASP A 432 -31.84 -1.06 31.37
C ASP A 432 -32.21 -2.54 31.37
N TYR A 433 -32.71 -3.01 32.51
CA TYR A 433 -33.11 -4.40 32.73
C TYR A 433 -34.45 -4.44 33.48
N PHE A 434 -35.27 -5.45 33.20
CA PHE A 434 -36.43 -5.76 34.03
C PHE A 434 -36.51 -7.24 34.39
N GLN A 435 -37.15 -7.49 35.52
CA GLN A 435 -37.52 -8.80 36.03
C GLN A 435 -39.04 -8.89 36.17
N LYS A 436 -39.63 -9.97 35.64
CA LYS A 436 -41.06 -10.28 35.72
C LYS A 436 -41.36 -11.77 35.95
N THR A 437 -40.36 -12.64 35.87
CA THR A 437 -40.50 -14.09 36.15
C THR A 437 -39.92 -14.47 37.51
N VAL A 438 -39.59 -15.76 37.73
CA VAL A 438 -39.14 -16.30 39.03
C VAL A 438 -37.62 -16.25 39.19
N ASN A 439 -36.85 -16.44 38.11
CA ASN A 439 -35.39 -16.40 38.13
C ASN A 439 -34.92 -15.07 37.58
N ALA A 440 -33.88 -14.48 38.14
CA ALA A 440 -33.39 -13.18 37.70
C ALA A 440 -31.88 -13.22 37.44
N VAL A 441 -31.51 -12.92 36.21
CA VAL A 441 -30.13 -12.96 35.72
C VAL A 441 -29.82 -11.67 34.99
N ALA A 442 -28.66 -11.08 35.28
CA ALA A 442 -28.12 -9.95 34.53
C ALA A 442 -26.58 -10.03 34.50
N HIS A 443 -26.04 -10.51 33.38
CA HIS A 443 -24.61 -10.50 33.10
C HIS A 443 -24.33 -9.60 31.88
N LEU A 444 -23.32 -8.74 31.99
CA LEU A 444 -22.81 -7.96 30.87
C LEU A 444 -21.34 -8.30 30.63
N SER A 445 -21.08 -8.98 29.52
CA SER A 445 -19.75 -9.29 29.04
C SER A 445 -19.38 -8.45 27.83
N TRP A 446 -18.10 -8.34 27.55
CA TRP A 446 -17.60 -7.80 26.29
C TRP A 446 -16.52 -8.68 25.68
N TYR A 447 -16.26 -8.53 24.38
CA TYR A 447 -15.08 -9.07 23.71
C TYR A 447 -14.75 -8.27 22.44
N SER A 448 -13.54 -8.43 21.95
CA SER A 448 -13.03 -7.87 20.69
C SER A 448 -11.95 -8.82 20.16
N PRO A 449 -11.37 -8.60 18.97
CA PRO A 449 -10.27 -9.44 18.47
C PRO A 449 -9.12 -9.65 19.46
N SER A 450 -8.75 -8.62 20.23
CA SER A 450 -7.68 -8.67 21.23
C SER A 450 -8.17 -8.79 22.69
N GLN A 451 -9.48 -8.68 22.93
CA GLN A 451 -10.10 -8.82 24.25
C GLN A 451 -10.91 -10.13 24.32
N PRO A 452 -10.45 -11.16 25.05
CA PRO A 452 -11.25 -12.35 25.29
C PRO A 452 -12.58 -12.02 25.97
N LYS A 453 -13.61 -12.84 25.71
CA LYS A 453 -14.93 -12.69 26.36
C LYS A 453 -14.79 -12.76 27.88
N THR A 454 -15.18 -11.68 28.53
CA THR A 454 -15.18 -11.54 29.99
C THR A 454 -16.33 -10.65 30.42
N ILE A 455 -16.85 -10.88 31.62
CA ILE A 455 -17.59 -9.86 32.37
C ILE A 455 -16.77 -8.57 32.35
N ILE A 456 -17.40 -7.44 32.07
CA ILE A 456 -16.69 -6.16 32.01
C ILE A 456 -16.18 -5.85 33.42
N PRO A 457 -14.85 -5.80 33.64
CA PRO A 457 -14.30 -5.67 34.98
C PRO A 457 -14.49 -4.26 35.53
N SER A 458 -14.56 -4.14 36.86
CA SER A 458 -14.82 -2.88 37.56
C SER A 458 -13.85 -1.76 37.20
N ASN A 459 -12.58 -2.09 36.98
CA ASN A 459 -11.54 -1.15 36.60
C ASN A 459 -11.73 -0.55 35.19
N ARG A 460 -12.67 -1.06 34.40
CA ARG A 460 -13.07 -0.54 33.08
C ARG A 460 -14.41 0.22 33.12
N LEU A 461 -15.08 0.27 34.26
CA LEU A 461 -16.39 0.88 34.46
C LEU A 461 -16.30 2.08 35.41
N TYR A 462 -16.85 3.22 35.01
CA TYR A 462 -16.76 4.48 35.76
C TYR A 462 -18.16 4.95 36.15
N PRO A 463 -18.44 5.13 37.45
CA PRO A 463 -19.76 5.59 37.87
C PRO A 463 -19.93 7.09 37.58
N PRO A 464 -21.17 7.61 37.49
CA PRO A 464 -21.45 9.02 37.19
C PRO A 464 -20.89 10.04 38.20
N SER A 465 -20.42 9.59 39.37
CA SER A 465 -19.70 10.42 40.34
C SER A 465 -18.28 10.78 39.90
N VAL A 466 -17.71 10.04 38.93
CA VAL A 466 -16.48 10.42 38.24
C VAL A 466 -16.85 11.42 37.14
N PRO A 467 -16.11 12.54 36.95
CA PRO A 467 -16.39 13.46 35.86
C PRO A 467 -16.52 12.72 34.53
N PRO A 468 -17.62 12.93 33.78
CA PRO A 468 -17.81 12.29 32.49
C PRO A 468 -16.66 12.67 31.56
N ALA A 469 -16.31 11.79 30.62
CA ALA A 469 -15.31 12.11 29.63
C ALA A 469 -15.77 13.23 28.66
N PRO A 470 -14.83 14.04 28.15
CA PRO A 470 -15.07 14.88 27.00
C PRO A 470 -15.55 14.05 25.80
N SER A 471 -16.07 14.74 24.78
CA SER A 471 -16.38 14.10 23.51
C SER A 471 -15.10 13.63 22.80
N ALA A 472 -15.21 12.59 21.98
CA ALA A 472 -14.15 12.11 21.09
C ALA A 472 -14.70 11.96 19.67
N VAL A 473 -13.85 12.09 18.65
CA VAL A 473 -14.24 11.86 17.25
C VAL A 473 -14.28 10.36 16.99
N VAL A 474 -15.42 9.86 16.49
CA VAL A 474 -15.67 8.43 16.23
C VAL A 474 -16.01 8.12 14.78
N SER A 475 -16.05 9.12 13.90
CA SER A 475 -16.21 8.91 12.46
C SER A 475 -14.96 8.25 11.86
N PRO A 476 -15.06 7.55 10.70
CA PRO A 476 -13.91 6.95 10.03
C PRO A 476 -12.80 7.97 9.76
N LEU A 477 -11.56 7.64 10.07
CA LEU A 477 -10.42 8.57 9.94
C LEU A 477 -9.73 8.50 8.56
N TYR A 478 -10.31 7.76 7.63
CA TYR A 478 -9.93 7.74 6.22
C TYR A 478 -11.17 7.89 5.34
N ALA A 479 -11.02 8.59 4.22
CA ALA A 479 -12.05 8.71 3.22
C ALA A 479 -11.43 8.88 1.82
N TYR A 480 -12.19 8.49 0.81
CA TYR A 480 -11.82 8.67 -0.59
C TYR A 480 -12.82 9.61 -1.25
N ALA A 481 -12.31 10.57 -2.01
CA ALA A 481 -13.09 11.41 -2.90
C ALA A 481 -12.53 11.28 -4.31
N PHE A 482 -13.33 11.66 -5.32
CA PHE A 482 -12.87 11.70 -6.71
C PHE A 482 -12.85 13.14 -7.18
N LEU A 483 -11.80 13.50 -7.91
CA LEU A 483 -11.63 14.84 -8.45
C LEU A 483 -12.86 15.23 -9.29
N GLY A 484 -13.43 16.41 -9.02
CA GLY A 484 -14.59 16.92 -9.75
C GLY A 484 -15.91 16.21 -9.47
N GLN A 485 -15.98 15.29 -8.49
CA GLN A 485 -17.21 14.61 -8.10
C GLN A 485 -17.78 15.11 -6.77
N PRO A 486 -19.11 15.11 -6.57
CA PRO A 486 -19.70 15.39 -5.27
C PRO A 486 -19.16 14.44 -4.19
N PHE A 487 -18.77 15.02 -3.05
CA PHE A 487 -18.28 14.30 -1.89
C PHE A 487 -19.11 14.69 -0.66
N SER A 488 -19.34 13.73 0.23
CA SER A 488 -20.00 13.95 1.51
C SER A 488 -19.42 13.02 2.58
N TYR A 489 -19.06 13.59 3.72
CA TYR A 489 -18.53 12.89 4.89
C TYR A 489 -19.13 13.51 6.16
N THR A 490 -19.46 12.70 7.18
CA THR A 490 -20.03 13.20 8.43
C THR A 490 -19.03 13.00 9.58
N ASN A 491 -18.57 14.09 10.19
CA ASN A 491 -17.87 14.05 11.47
C ASN A 491 -18.88 13.64 12.56
N GLN A 492 -18.54 12.62 13.33
CA GLN A 492 -19.39 12.11 14.41
C GLN A 492 -18.63 12.15 15.73
N GLY A 493 -19.32 12.61 16.78
CA GLY A 493 -18.77 12.73 18.12
C GLY A 493 -19.40 11.74 19.09
N ALA A 494 -18.61 11.29 20.06
CA ALA A 494 -19.04 10.49 21.20
C ALA A 494 -19.58 11.33 22.38
N ASN A 495 -20.22 10.69 23.36
CA ASN A 495 -20.63 11.27 24.64
C ASN A 495 -21.50 12.53 24.48
N LEU A 496 -22.62 12.39 23.75
CA LEU A 496 -23.56 13.48 23.42
C LEU A 496 -22.89 14.77 22.91
N ALA A 497 -22.09 14.66 21.85
CA ALA A 497 -21.45 15.82 21.23
C ALA A 497 -22.45 16.93 20.87
N THR A 498 -22.18 18.16 21.33
CA THR A 498 -23.01 19.34 21.09
C THR A 498 -22.43 20.28 20.02
N GLN A 499 -21.13 20.16 19.74
CA GLN A 499 -20.45 20.98 18.75
C GLN A 499 -19.40 20.16 18.01
N LEU A 500 -19.39 20.30 16.68
CA LEU A 500 -18.43 19.66 15.79
C LEU A 500 -17.72 20.73 14.98
N THR A 501 -16.43 20.55 14.75
CA THR A 501 -15.68 21.38 13.81
C THR A 501 -14.81 20.53 12.88
N ALA A 502 -14.46 21.07 11.72
CA ALA A 502 -13.52 20.45 10.81
C ALA A 502 -12.69 21.52 10.10
N GLY A 503 -11.39 21.29 9.91
CA GLY A 503 -10.54 22.16 9.12
C GLY A 503 -9.06 21.77 9.15
N PRO A 504 -8.24 22.24 8.18
CA PRO A 504 -8.63 23.04 7.02
C PRO A 504 -9.42 22.22 5.98
N MET A 505 -10.18 22.89 5.11
CA MET A 505 -10.96 22.23 4.05
C MET A 505 -10.17 22.17 2.74
N PRO A 506 -10.21 21.03 2.02
CA PRO A 506 -9.72 20.96 0.64
C PRO A 506 -10.45 21.95 -0.28
N PRO A 507 -9.80 22.47 -1.33
CA PRO A 507 -10.45 23.31 -2.33
C PRO A 507 -11.72 22.66 -2.89
N GLY A 508 -12.83 23.39 -2.81
CA GLY A 508 -14.14 22.94 -3.29
C GLY A 508 -14.98 22.17 -2.27
N LEU A 509 -14.45 21.88 -1.08
CA LEU A 509 -15.20 21.31 0.05
C LEU A 509 -15.48 22.37 1.13
N SER A 510 -16.56 22.15 1.89
CA SER A 510 -16.98 23.01 2.99
C SER A 510 -17.53 22.17 4.14
N PHE A 511 -17.45 22.69 5.37
CA PHE A 511 -17.97 22.03 6.56
C PHE A 511 -19.21 22.76 7.10
N ASN A 512 -20.27 22.01 7.38
CA ASN A 512 -21.47 22.52 8.04
C ASN A 512 -21.47 22.14 9.53
N PRO A 513 -21.25 23.11 10.46
CA PRO A 513 -21.19 22.83 11.89
C PRO A 513 -22.53 22.43 12.52
N ALA A 514 -23.67 22.69 11.85
CA ALA A 514 -24.98 22.36 12.39
C ALA A 514 -25.31 20.86 12.32
N ASN A 515 -24.71 20.16 11.35
CA ASN A 515 -24.96 18.72 11.15
C ASN A 515 -23.67 17.88 11.03
N GLY A 516 -22.49 18.49 11.14
CA GLY A 516 -21.21 17.79 11.08
C GLY A 516 -20.78 17.35 9.69
N VAL A 517 -21.44 17.79 8.62
CA VAL A 517 -21.17 17.30 7.26
C VAL A 517 -20.10 18.14 6.55
N ILE A 518 -19.04 17.47 6.09
CA ILE A 518 -18.12 17.96 5.06
C ILE A 518 -18.73 17.61 3.71
N SER A 519 -18.97 18.60 2.84
CA SER A 519 -19.54 18.36 1.51
C SER A 519 -19.06 19.37 0.47
N GLY A 520 -19.18 19.00 -0.80
CA GLY A 520 -18.81 19.84 -1.94
C GLY A 520 -18.27 19.02 -3.11
N THR A 521 -17.50 19.66 -3.98
CA THR A 521 -16.84 19.02 -5.13
C THR A 521 -15.36 19.39 -5.10
N PRO A 522 -14.45 18.46 -4.80
CA PRO A 522 -13.04 18.79 -4.70
C PRO A 522 -12.49 19.18 -6.07
N THR A 523 -11.73 20.27 -6.12
CA THR A 523 -11.19 20.82 -7.37
C THR A 523 -9.71 20.53 -7.59
N VAL A 524 -9.05 19.91 -6.61
CA VAL A 524 -7.62 19.56 -6.66
C VAL A 524 -7.44 18.17 -6.07
N ALA A 525 -6.80 17.27 -6.83
CA ALA A 525 -6.46 15.92 -6.38
C ALA A 525 -5.29 15.95 -5.38
N GLY A 526 -5.20 14.94 -4.54
CA GLY A 526 -4.15 14.82 -3.52
C GLY A 526 -4.69 14.37 -2.17
N GLU A 527 -3.77 14.23 -1.22
CA GLU A 527 -4.06 13.87 0.16
C GLU A 527 -4.29 15.13 1.00
N TYR A 528 -5.30 15.09 1.86
CA TYR A 528 -5.67 16.19 2.72
C TYR A 528 -5.89 15.71 4.14
N TRP A 529 -5.21 16.37 5.09
CA TRP A 529 -5.38 16.10 6.51
C TRP A 529 -6.31 17.14 7.13
N ILE A 530 -7.48 16.68 7.53
CA ILE A 530 -8.54 17.51 8.08
C ILE A 530 -8.60 17.26 9.59
N THR A 531 -8.32 18.27 10.40
CA THR A 531 -8.54 18.17 11.85
C THR A 531 -10.03 18.18 12.12
N LEU A 532 -10.55 17.10 12.69
CA LEU A 532 -11.91 16.98 13.18
C LEU A 532 -11.88 17.24 14.68
N THR A 533 -12.80 18.07 15.18
CA THR A 533 -13.02 18.20 16.63
C THR A 533 -14.47 17.92 16.98
N SER A 534 -14.66 17.39 18.18
CA SER A 534 -15.96 17.16 18.78
C SER A 534 -15.95 17.63 20.23
N GLN A 535 -17.02 18.29 20.65
CA GLN A 535 -17.13 18.91 21.96
C GLN A 535 -18.49 18.67 22.59
N ASN A 536 -18.48 18.40 23.90
CA ASN A 536 -19.65 18.43 24.78
C ASN A 536 -19.43 19.47 25.91
N ALA A 537 -20.33 19.51 26.90
CA ALA A 537 -20.24 20.45 28.02
C ALA A 537 -19.00 20.26 28.92
N VAL A 538 -18.34 19.10 28.85
CA VAL A 538 -17.16 18.78 29.65
C VAL A 538 -15.88 19.26 28.96
N GLY A 539 -15.78 19.01 27.65
CA GLY A 539 -14.59 19.34 26.89
C GLY A 539 -14.64 18.81 25.46
N ALA A 540 -13.51 18.91 24.77
CA ALA A 540 -13.38 18.52 23.37
C ALA A 540 -12.29 17.47 23.14
N GLY A 541 -12.51 16.62 22.16
CA GLY A 541 -11.53 15.72 21.58
C GLY A 541 -11.36 16.00 20.10
N ALA A 542 -10.24 15.55 19.54
CA ALA A 542 -9.92 15.76 18.12
C ALA A 542 -9.21 14.55 17.51
N SER A 543 -9.34 14.43 16.20
CA SER A 543 -8.63 13.44 15.38
C SER A 543 -8.33 14.04 14.01
N VAL A 544 -7.56 13.31 13.19
CA VAL A 544 -7.23 13.72 11.81
C VAL A 544 -7.92 12.77 10.85
N LEU A 545 -8.70 13.31 9.92
CA LEU A 545 -9.21 12.59 8.77
C LEU A 545 -8.19 12.69 7.64
N ASP A 546 -7.76 11.54 7.14
CA ASP A 546 -7.00 11.40 5.91
C ASP A 546 -7.96 11.26 4.72
N LEU A 547 -8.04 12.31 3.90
CA LEU A 547 -8.87 12.33 2.71
C LEU A 547 -8.00 12.28 1.46
N LEU A 548 -8.05 11.16 0.73
CA LEU A 548 -7.46 11.05 -0.59
C LEU A 548 -8.46 11.47 -1.66
N VAL A 549 -8.19 12.57 -2.36
CA VAL A 549 -8.90 12.95 -3.58
C VAL A 549 -8.18 12.30 -4.77
N ILE A 550 -8.77 11.24 -5.31
CA ILE A 550 -8.25 10.44 -6.41
C ILE A 550 -8.55 11.11 -7.76
N ASP A 551 -7.52 11.23 -8.60
CA ASP A 551 -7.68 11.42 -10.04
C ASP A 551 -7.39 10.09 -10.74
N THR A 552 -8.40 9.51 -11.39
CA THR A 552 -8.24 8.24 -12.11
C THR A 552 -7.71 8.44 -13.54
N GLY A 553 -7.57 9.69 -14.01
CA GLY A 553 -7.37 10.01 -15.42
C GLY A 553 -8.64 9.81 -16.25
N THR A 554 -9.75 9.44 -15.60
CA THR A 554 -11.13 9.35 -16.11
C THR A 554 -11.32 8.56 -17.41
N SER A 555 -10.44 7.60 -17.70
CA SER A 555 -10.43 6.94 -19.01
C SER A 555 -9.96 5.49 -18.99
N VAL A 556 -10.41 4.72 -19.97
CA VAL A 556 -9.94 3.35 -20.28
C VAL A 556 -9.35 3.30 -21.69
N VAL A 557 -8.48 2.33 -21.97
CA VAL A 557 -7.93 2.10 -23.31
C VAL A 557 -8.93 1.29 -24.13
N ARG A 558 -9.15 1.69 -25.37
CA ARG A 558 -9.92 0.96 -26.37
C ARG A 558 -9.02 0.59 -27.54
N GLU A 559 -8.96 -0.69 -27.83
CA GLU A 559 -8.26 -1.28 -28.97
C GLU A 559 -9.27 -1.86 -29.93
N VAL A 560 -9.09 -1.62 -31.23
CA VAL A 560 -10.04 -2.04 -32.25
C VAL A 560 -9.36 -2.76 -33.39
N TRP A 561 -9.96 -3.86 -33.81
CA TRP A 561 -9.59 -4.61 -35.00
C TRP A 561 -10.67 -4.47 -36.04
N THR A 562 -10.35 -3.76 -37.12
CA THR A 562 -11.22 -3.63 -38.30
C THR A 562 -11.12 -4.89 -39.17
N ASN A 563 -12.18 -5.22 -39.90
CA ASN A 563 -12.26 -6.42 -40.75
C ASN A 563 -12.14 -7.75 -39.98
N ALA A 564 -12.73 -7.82 -38.78
CA ALA A 564 -12.90 -9.05 -38.01
C ALA A 564 -14.31 -9.63 -38.27
N PRO A 565 -14.49 -10.61 -39.18
CA PRO A 565 -15.81 -11.21 -39.44
C PRO A 565 -16.29 -12.08 -38.27
N GLY A 566 -17.59 -12.36 -38.21
CA GLY A 566 -18.20 -13.20 -37.16
C GLY A 566 -18.97 -12.38 -36.12
N VAL A 567 -19.57 -13.08 -35.16
CA VAL A 567 -20.46 -12.50 -34.13
C VAL A 567 -20.10 -12.94 -32.71
N ASN A 568 -19.06 -13.77 -32.54
CA ASN A 568 -18.62 -14.25 -31.24
C ASN A 568 -17.39 -13.45 -30.77
N VAL A 569 -17.27 -13.21 -29.47
CA VAL A 569 -16.07 -12.59 -28.87
C VAL A 569 -14.77 -13.34 -29.24
N ALA A 570 -14.84 -14.66 -29.47
CA ALA A 570 -13.71 -15.46 -29.94
C ALA A 570 -13.21 -15.07 -31.35
N ASP A 571 -14.03 -14.36 -32.14
CA ASP A 571 -13.67 -13.90 -33.49
C ASP A 571 -12.81 -12.61 -33.46
N ILE A 572 -12.52 -12.05 -32.27
CA ILE A 572 -11.64 -10.88 -32.12
C ILE A 572 -10.17 -11.35 -32.20
N PRO A 573 -9.34 -10.83 -33.12
CA PRO A 573 -7.98 -11.30 -33.35
C PRO A 573 -6.98 -10.70 -32.34
N LEU A 574 -7.18 -11.00 -31.05
CA LEU A 574 -6.41 -10.45 -29.91
C LEU A 574 -4.90 -10.75 -29.95
N SER A 575 -4.46 -11.70 -30.79
CA SER A 575 -3.04 -12.03 -31.02
C SER A 575 -2.35 -11.14 -32.05
N THR A 576 -3.09 -10.27 -32.73
CA THR A 576 -2.56 -9.31 -33.72
C THR A 576 -2.60 -7.89 -33.15
N PRO A 577 -1.71 -6.98 -33.58
CA PRO A 577 -1.82 -5.57 -33.22
C PRO A 577 -3.17 -4.99 -33.62
N ALA A 578 -3.75 -4.16 -32.75
CA ALA A 578 -4.98 -3.44 -33.05
C ALA A 578 -4.80 -2.50 -34.25
N SER A 579 -5.84 -2.31 -35.06
CA SER A 579 -5.86 -1.36 -36.17
C SER A 579 -5.65 0.09 -35.68
N PHE A 580 -6.19 0.42 -34.50
CA PHE A 580 -5.93 1.67 -33.80
C PHE A 580 -6.24 1.54 -32.31
N VAL A 581 -5.70 2.48 -31.53
CA VAL A 581 -5.88 2.58 -30.08
C VAL A 581 -6.42 3.96 -29.74
N SER A 582 -7.40 4.02 -28.85
CA SER A 582 -8.06 5.25 -28.40
C SER A 582 -8.41 5.13 -26.90
N THR A 583 -9.05 6.15 -26.33
CA THR A 583 -9.50 6.14 -24.94
C THR A 583 -11.00 6.41 -24.84
N LEU A 584 -11.67 5.84 -23.84
CA LEU A 584 -13.08 6.10 -23.52
C LEU A 584 -13.21 6.66 -22.09
N GLY A 585 -14.09 7.65 -21.90
CA GLY A 585 -14.37 8.24 -20.58
C GLY A 585 -15.57 7.66 -19.85
N THR A 586 -16.11 6.54 -20.31
CA THR A 586 -17.27 5.82 -19.76
C THR A 586 -17.20 4.38 -20.27
N LEU A 587 -17.81 3.43 -19.55
CA LEU A 587 -17.96 2.06 -20.07
C LEU A 587 -19.18 1.95 -20.99
N GLU A 588 -19.18 2.76 -22.03
CA GLU A 588 -20.19 2.78 -23.08
C GLU A 588 -19.50 2.94 -24.45
N GLY A 589 -19.81 2.02 -25.35
CA GLY A 589 -19.29 2.00 -26.71
C GLY A 589 -19.94 3.04 -27.62
N ILE A 590 -19.27 3.31 -28.74
CA ILE A 590 -19.84 4.13 -29.82
C ILE A 590 -20.96 3.31 -30.47
N THR A 591 -22.18 3.83 -30.46
CA THR A 591 -23.30 3.20 -31.17
C THR A 591 -23.18 3.43 -32.67
N GLY A 592 -23.35 2.40 -33.50
CA GLY A 592 -23.24 2.57 -34.95
C GLY A 592 -21.79 2.73 -35.42
N TYR A 593 -20.80 2.18 -34.71
CA TYR A 593 -19.37 2.36 -35.01
C TYR A 593 -18.99 1.76 -36.36
N GLY A 594 -19.55 0.60 -36.71
CA GLY A 594 -19.33 -0.03 -38.00
C GLY A 594 -19.73 -1.50 -38.06
N GLN A 595 -19.27 -2.19 -39.10
CA GLN A 595 -19.56 -3.62 -39.29
C GLN A 595 -18.26 -4.43 -39.28
N ASN A 596 -18.37 -5.70 -38.90
CA ASN A 596 -17.27 -6.68 -38.87
C ASN A 596 -16.02 -6.13 -38.18
N TYR A 597 -16.19 -5.71 -36.94
CA TYR A 597 -15.08 -5.30 -36.09
C TYR A 597 -15.14 -6.04 -34.75
N GLY A 598 -14.01 -6.04 -34.07
CA GLY A 598 -13.88 -6.48 -32.70
C GLY A 598 -13.18 -5.39 -31.89
N GLU A 599 -13.54 -5.25 -30.62
CA GLU A 599 -12.89 -4.31 -29.74
C GLU A 599 -12.59 -4.93 -28.37
N ARG A 600 -11.47 -4.46 -27.80
CA ARG A 600 -11.06 -4.76 -26.44
C ARG A 600 -10.90 -3.45 -25.70
N ILE A 601 -11.59 -3.33 -24.58
CA ILE A 601 -11.45 -2.21 -23.67
C ILE A 601 -10.69 -2.72 -22.46
N ARG A 602 -9.62 -2.04 -22.07
CA ARG A 602 -8.80 -2.37 -20.91
C ARG A 602 -8.63 -1.16 -20.03
N GLY A 603 -8.79 -1.37 -18.75
CA GLY A 603 -8.63 -0.32 -17.78
C GLY A 603 -8.65 -0.89 -16.39
N TYR A 604 -8.99 -0.01 -15.47
CA TYR A 604 -9.25 -0.40 -14.11
C TYR A 604 -10.45 0.34 -13.59
N PHE A 605 -11.11 -0.30 -12.65
CA PHE A 605 -12.19 0.26 -11.88
C PHE A 605 -11.65 0.52 -10.48
N THR A 606 -11.74 1.76 -10.01
CA THR A 606 -11.42 2.13 -8.63
C THR A 606 -12.72 2.22 -7.86
N ALA A 607 -12.95 1.32 -6.90
CA ALA A 607 -14.20 1.30 -6.16
C ALA A 607 -14.31 2.58 -5.30
N PRO A 608 -15.40 3.35 -5.39
CA PRO A 608 -15.53 4.58 -4.61
C PRO A 608 -15.80 4.35 -3.13
N LEU A 609 -16.37 3.19 -2.80
CA LEU A 609 -16.75 2.81 -1.45
C LEU A 609 -16.55 1.31 -1.26
N THR A 610 -16.33 0.90 -0.02
CA THR A 610 -16.21 -0.51 0.34
C THR A 610 -17.60 -1.14 0.38
N GLY A 611 -17.77 -2.31 -0.23
CA GLY A 611 -19.03 -3.05 -0.18
C GLY A 611 -19.22 -4.00 -1.35
N ASN A 612 -20.44 -4.51 -1.48
CA ASN A 612 -20.80 -5.40 -2.57
C ASN A 612 -21.20 -4.61 -3.82
N TYR A 613 -20.71 -5.05 -4.98
CA TYR A 613 -20.99 -4.49 -6.28
C TYR A 613 -21.62 -5.53 -7.20
N TYR A 614 -22.61 -5.11 -7.96
CA TYR A 614 -23.14 -5.84 -9.09
C TYR A 614 -22.81 -5.08 -10.37
N PHE A 615 -22.50 -5.83 -11.42
CA PHE A 615 -22.26 -5.27 -12.74
C PHE A 615 -23.18 -5.91 -13.76
N TRP A 616 -23.55 -5.13 -14.77
CA TRP A 616 -24.32 -5.60 -15.91
C TRP A 616 -23.61 -5.27 -17.21
N ILE A 617 -23.81 -6.10 -18.22
CA ILE A 617 -23.37 -5.81 -19.59
C ILE A 617 -24.54 -5.93 -20.57
N ALA A 618 -24.67 -4.93 -21.43
CA ALA A 618 -25.51 -4.96 -22.62
C ALA A 618 -24.61 -4.78 -23.83
N GLY A 619 -24.98 -5.38 -24.95
CA GLY A 619 -24.25 -5.30 -26.20
C GLY A 619 -24.96 -6.00 -27.34
N SER A 620 -24.77 -5.49 -28.56
CA SER A 620 -25.17 -6.14 -29.79
C SER A 620 -24.32 -7.38 -30.03
N ASP A 621 -24.88 -8.37 -30.72
CA ASP A 621 -24.22 -9.64 -31.00
C ASP A 621 -23.64 -10.25 -29.71
N SER A 622 -22.32 -10.21 -29.51
CA SER A 622 -21.72 -10.70 -28.27
C SER A 622 -20.82 -9.70 -27.57
N ALA A 623 -20.91 -9.72 -26.24
CA ALA A 623 -20.06 -8.92 -25.37
C ALA A 623 -19.77 -9.65 -24.06
N GLU A 624 -18.59 -9.46 -23.50
CA GLU A 624 -18.19 -10.03 -22.22
C GLU A 624 -17.56 -8.97 -21.31
N LEU A 625 -17.93 -9.02 -20.02
CA LEU A 625 -17.31 -8.22 -18.96
C LEU A 625 -16.44 -9.12 -18.09
N TRP A 626 -15.17 -8.75 -17.99
CA TRP A 626 -14.17 -9.40 -17.17
C TRP A 626 -13.69 -8.41 -16.11
N ILE A 627 -13.78 -8.79 -14.84
CA ILE A 627 -13.26 -8.00 -13.73
C ILE A 627 -12.43 -8.93 -12.85
N SER A 628 -11.21 -8.51 -12.57
CA SER A 628 -10.29 -9.18 -11.65
C SER A 628 -10.67 -8.93 -10.20
N ASP A 629 -10.34 -9.86 -9.31
CA ASP A 629 -10.44 -9.64 -7.86
C ASP A 629 -9.31 -8.73 -7.34
N THR A 630 -8.35 -8.37 -8.20
CA THR A 630 -7.21 -7.50 -7.91
C THR A 630 -6.92 -6.56 -9.08
N SER A 631 -5.81 -5.81 -9.01
CA SER A 631 -5.30 -5.03 -10.13
C SER A 631 -4.71 -5.88 -11.27
N GLU A 632 -4.60 -7.21 -11.08
CA GLU A 632 -3.89 -8.07 -12.01
C GLU A 632 -4.80 -8.61 -13.14
N PRO A 633 -4.41 -8.47 -14.42
CA PRO A 633 -5.22 -8.91 -15.55
C PRO A 633 -5.33 -10.43 -15.67
N ILE A 634 -4.40 -11.18 -15.07
CA ILE A 634 -4.39 -12.64 -15.11
C ILE A 634 -5.48 -13.26 -14.23
N GLU A 635 -5.92 -12.55 -13.21
CA GLU A 635 -6.96 -12.98 -12.26
C GLU A 635 -8.37 -12.55 -12.71
N LYS A 636 -8.50 -12.08 -13.97
CA LYS A 636 -9.80 -11.67 -14.50
C LYS A 636 -10.77 -12.83 -14.56
N VAL A 637 -11.97 -12.60 -14.03
CA VAL A 637 -13.08 -13.55 -14.09
C VAL A 637 -14.19 -12.94 -14.92
N ARG A 638 -14.79 -13.71 -15.82
CA ARG A 638 -15.96 -13.27 -16.59
C ARG A 638 -17.13 -13.08 -15.62
N ARG A 639 -17.52 -11.84 -15.39
CA ARG A 639 -18.57 -11.48 -14.43
C ARG A 639 -19.94 -11.49 -15.07
N ALA A 640 -20.05 -11.06 -16.33
CA ALA A 640 -21.31 -11.00 -17.07
C ALA A 640 -21.05 -11.11 -18.58
N TYR A 641 -22.05 -11.54 -19.36
CA TYR A 641 -21.93 -11.61 -20.82
C TYR A 641 -23.30 -11.53 -21.55
N VAL A 642 -23.24 -11.14 -22.82
CA VAL A 642 -24.32 -11.24 -23.80
C VAL A 642 -23.94 -12.24 -24.87
N SER A 643 -24.84 -13.19 -25.14
CA SER A 643 -24.70 -14.13 -26.26
C SER A 643 -25.29 -13.56 -27.56
N PRO A 644 -24.80 -13.99 -28.74
CA PRO A 644 -25.30 -13.52 -30.04
C PRO A 644 -26.71 -14.00 -30.38
N ALA A 645 -27.36 -14.76 -29.50
CA ALA A 645 -28.74 -15.20 -29.67
C ALA A 645 -29.66 -13.97 -29.83
N GLY A 646 -30.44 -13.95 -30.92
CA GLY A 646 -31.33 -12.83 -31.22
C GLY A 646 -30.63 -11.52 -31.61
N GLY A 647 -29.33 -11.55 -31.95
CA GLY A 647 -28.54 -10.35 -32.25
C GLY A 647 -28.04 -9.61 -31.01
N GLY A 648 -28.04 -10.27 -29.83
CA GLY A 648 -27.61 -9.68 -28.57
C GLY A 648 -28.71 -8.85 -27.92
N THR A 649 -28.37 -7.65 -27.46
CA THR A 649 -29.24 -6.76 -26.68
C THR A 649 -29.09 -5.31 -27.12
N SER A 650 -30.18 -4.55 -27.08
CA SER A 650 -30.15 -3.12 -27.38
C SER A 650 -29.44 -2.34 -26.25
N PRO A 651 -29.05 -1.07 -26.48
CA PRO A 651 -28.44 -0.25 -25.45
C PRO A 651 -29.25 -0.22 -24.15
N HIS A 652 -28.55 -0.39 -23.02
CA HIS A 652 -29.10 -0.34 -21.66
C HIS A 652 -30.20 -1.37 -21.33
N GLN A 653 -30.32 -2.45 -22.11
CA GLN A 653 -31.21 -3.56 -21.79
C GLN A 653 -30.50 -4.57 -20.90
N TRP A 654 -30.65 -4.45 -19.57
CA TRP A 654 -29.84 -5.20 -18.60
C TRP A 654 -30.32 -6.62 -18.25
N ASN A 655 -31.56 -6.97 -18.62
CA ASN A 655 -32.26 -8.16 -18.11
C ASN A 655 -32.90 -9.01 -19.22
N VAL A 656 -32.42 -8.91 -20.47
CA VAL A 656 -32.93 -9.73 -21.59
C VAL A 656 -32.40 -11.15 -21.51
N GLN A 657 -31.12 -11.30 -21.14
CA GLN A 657 -30.48 -12.58 -20.89
C GLN A 657 -30.06 -12.65 -19.41
N THR A 658 -30.24 -13.81 -18.78
CA THR A 658 -29.87 -14.02 -17.36
C THR A 658 -28.36 -13.89 -17.10
N SER A 659 -27.54 -14.01 -18.14
CA SER A 659 -26.09 -13.85 -18.11
C SER A 659 -25.60 -12.41 -18.02
N GLN A 660 -26.48 -11.43 -18.20
CA GLN A 660 -26.10 -10.02 -18.26
C GLN A 660 -25.74 -9.43 -16.91
N GLN A 661 -26.13 -10.07 -15.80
CA GLN A 661 -25.86 -9.62 -14.45
C GLN A 661 -24.77 -10.48 -13.80
N SER A 662 -23.82 -9.84 -13.12
CA SER A 662 -22.85 -10.53 -12.29
C SER A 662 -23.43 -11.01 -10.97
N LYS A 663 -22.77 -12.00 -10.34
CA LYS A 663 -22.88 -12.16 -8.88
C LYS A 663 -22.33 -10.91 -8.17
N TRP A 664 -22.55 -10.78 -6.87
CA TRP A 664 -21.92 -9.70 -6.12
C TRP A 664 -20.40 -9.88 -6.06
N LEU A 665 -19.66 -8.78 -6.15
CA LEU A 665 -18.23 -8.69 -5.93
C LEU A 665 -17.99 -7.78 -4.73
N TYR A 666 -17.26 -8.23 -3.72
CA TYR A 666 -16.85 -7.37 -2.62
C TYR A 666 -15.62 -6.56 -3.04
N LEU A 667 -15.75 -5.24 -3.12
CA LEU A 667 -14.68 -4.33 -3.52
C LEU A 667 -14.38 -3.34 -2.39
N ALA A 668 -13.11 -2.98 -2.22
CA ALA A 668 -12.64 -2.05 -1.19
C ALA A 668 -12.49 -0.63 -1.76
N ALA A 669 -12.94 0.38 -1.01
CA ALA A 669 -12.84 1.78 -1.41
C ALA A 669 -11.38 2.17 -1.74
N GLY A 670 -11.20 2.94 -2.82
CA GLY A 670 -9.88 3.37 -3.29
C GLY A 670 -9.05 2.27 -3.97
N GLN A 671 -9.46 1.00 -3.86
CA GLN A 671 -8.75 -0.11 -4.49
C GLN A 671 -9.08 -0.23 -5.96
N LYS A 672 -8.05 -0.59 -6.72
CA LYS A 672 -8.05 -0.68 -8.18
C LYS A 672 -8.21 -2.13 -8.62
N TYR A 673 -9.13 -2.37 -9.55
CA TYR A 673 -9.47 -3.69 -10.08
C TYR A 673 -9.30 -3.70 -11.60
N TYR A 674 -8.57 -4.65 -12.16
CA TYR A 674 -8.46 -4.75 -13.61
C TYR A 674 -9.83 -5.05 -14.23
N LEU A 675 -10.18 -4.28 -15.26
CA LEU A 675 -11.39 -4.51 -16.05
C LEU A 675 -11.02 -4.71 -17.52
N GLU A 676 -11.73 -5.63 -18.16
CA GLU A 676 -11.68 -5.83 -19.59
C GLU A 676 -13.08 -6.07 -20.15
N ILE A 677 -13.39 -5.38 -21.25
CA ILE A 677 -14.59 -5.66 -22.04
C ILE A 677 -14.15 -6.15 -23.41
N LEU A 678 -14.77 -7.23 -23.86
CA LEU A 678 -14.65 -7.71 -25.23
C LEU A 678 -16.01 -7.54 -25.90
N HIS A 679 -16.05 -6.91 -27.06
CA HIS A 679 -17.27 -6.75 -27.84
C HIS A 679 -17.01 -7.08 -29.31
N LYS A 680 -17.92 -7.85 -29.91
CA LYS A 680 -17.86 -8.27 -31.31
C LYS A 680 -19.14 -7.84 -32.01
N ALA A 681 -19.01 -7.01 -33.05
CA ALA A 681 -20.11 -6.64 -33.92
C ALA A 681 -20.00 -7.32 -35.29
N GLY A 682 -21.09 -7.93 -35.75
CA GLY A 682 -21.24 -8.59 -37.03
C GLY A 682 -21.61 -7.64 -38.17
N THR A 683 -22.57 -8.04 -39.01
CA THR A 683 -23.03 -7.27 -40.19
C THR A 683 -24.28 -6.41 -39.91
N GLY A 684 -24.78 -6.42 -38.67
CA GLY A 684 -25.90 -5.59 -38.24
C GLY A 684 -25.56 -4.09 -38.27
N THR A 685 -26.58 -3.23 -38.29
CA THR A 685 -26.41 -1.77 -38.43
C THR A 685 -26.45 -1.01 -37.10
N ASN A 686 -26.73 -1.68 -35.99
CA ASN A 686 -26.98 -1.08 -34.67
C ASN A 686 -26.07 -1.73 -33.62
N ASP A 687 -24.76 -1.64 -33.84
CA ASP A 687 -23.76 -2.11 -32.90
C ASP A 687 -23.69 -1.22 -31.65
N ASN A 688 -23.60 -1.85 -30.47
CA ASN A 688 -23.54 -1.16 -29.18
C ASN A 688 -22.90 -2.04 -28.11
N TRP A 689 -22.38 -1.43 -27.05
CA TRP A 689 -22.17 -2.10 -25.77
C TRP A 689 -22.15 -1.07 -24.63
N SER A 690 -22.47 -1.51 -23.43
CA SER A 690 -22.44 -0.69 -22.22
C SER A 690 -22.33 -1.56 -20.98
N VAL A 691 -21.64 -1.06 -19.95
CA VAL A 691 -21.55 -1.71 -18.64
C VAL A 691 -22.20 -0.83 -17.59
N ALA A 692 -23.14 -1.39 -16.85
CA ALA A 692 -23.75 -0.74 -15.70
C ALA A 692 -23.27 -1.34 -14.38
N TRP A 693 -23.50 -0.62 -13.29
CA TRP A 693 -23.14 -1.05 -11.93
C TRP A 693 -24.21 -0.70 -10.90
N LEU A 694 -24.09 -1.32 -9.75
CA LEU A 694 -24.79 -0.99 -8.52
C LEU A 694 -23.86 -1.29 -7.36
N GLN A 695 -23.64 -0.31 -6.50
CA GLN A 695 -23.09 -0.55 -5.18
C GLN A 695 -24.25 -0.80 -4.21
N ASP A 696 -24.23 -1.94 -3.53
CA ASP A 696 -25.24 -2.29 -2.53
C ASP A 696 -24.56 -2.87 -1.27
N PRO A 697 -24.38 -2.07 -0.21
CA PRO A 697 -23.78 -2.53 1.04
C PRO A 697 -24.54 -3.66 1.75
N LEU A 698 -25.85 -3.84 1.47
CA LEU A 698 -26.72 -4.79 2.18
C LEU A 698 -27.19 -5.97 1.31
N GLY A 699 -26.96 -5.94 0.00
CA GLY A 699 -27.27 -7.02 -0.94
C GLY A 699 -28.77 -7.26 -1.18
N THR A 700 -29.59 -6.20 -1.08
CA THR A 700 -31.06 -6.24 -1.19
C THR A 700 -31.61 -5.68 -2.51
N ASN A 701 -30.79 -5.02 -3.33
CA ASN A 701 -31.17 -4.36 -4.59
C ASN A 701 -30.45 -4.98 -5.79
N THR A 702 -31.17 -5.14 -6.90
CA THR A 702 -30.67 -5.72 -8.15
C THR A 702 -30.97 -4.84 -9.37
N VAL A 703 -31.31 -3.57 -9.16
CA VAL A 703 -31.54 -2.59 -10.24
C VAL A 703 -30.27 -1.77 -10.46
N PRO A 704 -29.72 -1.71 -11.69
CA PRO A 704 -28.51 -0.93 -11.96
C PRO A 704 -28.71 0.56 -11.66
N ALA A 705 -27.69 1.20 -11.06
CA ALA A 705 -27.69 2.64 -10.79
C ALA A 705 -27.43 3.49 -12.06
N GLY A 706 -26.90 2.86 -13.11
CA GLY A 706 -26.55 3.50 -14.40
C GLY A 706 -25.30 2.90 -15.01
N VAL A 707 -24.86 3.44 -16.14
CA VAL A 707 -23.57 3.11 -16.78
C VAL A 707 -22.42 3.49 -15.84
N VAL A 708 -21.36 2.68 -15.82
CA VAL A 708 -20.16 2.96 -15.01
C VAL A 708 -19.54 4.29 -15.44
N PRO A 709 -19.50 5.29 -14.54
CA PRO A 709 -19.06 6.64 -14.89
C PRO A 709 -17.54 6.74 -15.01
N GLY A 710 -17.06 7.71 -15.80
CA GLY A 710 -15.62 7.90 -16.06
C GLY A 710 -14.76 8.13 -14.83
N TYR A 711 -15.28 8.79 -13.80
CA TYR A 711 -14.49 9.17 -12.63
C TYR A 711 -13.97 7.98 -11.81
N VAL A 712 -14.53 6.78 -11.97
CA VAL A 712 -14.01 5.54 -11.35
C VAL A 712 -13.08 4.74 -12.28
N LEU A 713 -12.85 5.23 -13.50
CA LEU A 713 -12.11 4.51 -14.53
C LEU A 713 -10.67 5.02 -14.66
N GLY A 714 -9.73 4.08 -14.62
CA GLY A 714 -8.32 4.32 -14.85
C GLY A 714 -7.77 3.61 -16.08
N ARG A 715 -6.80 4.24 -16.73
CA ARG A 715 -6.21 3.74 -17.98
C ARG A 715 -5.30 2.53 -17.71
N TYR A 716 -5.45 1.47 -18.50
CA TYR A 716 -4.53 0.32 -18.53
C TYR A 716 -3.32 0.60 -19.41
N TYR A 717 -2.14 0.22 -18.94
CA TYR A 717 -0.90 0.33 -19.70
C TYR A 717 -0.41 -1.09 -19.95
N SER A 718 -0.24 -1.45 -21.22
CA SER A 718 0.25 -2.78 -21.54
C SER A 718 1.70 -2.89 -21.09
N PRO A 719 2.07 -3.94 -20.33
CA PRO A 719 3.45 -4.38 -20.27
C PRO A 719 4.03 -4.44 -21.69
N PRO A 720 5.27 -3.98 -21.94
CA PRO A 720 5.90 -4.12 -23.24
C PRO A 720 5.72 -5.56 -23.74
N THR A 721 5.30 -5.72 -25.00
CA THR A 721 5.13 -7.03 -25.62
C THR A 721 6.44 -7.81 -25.51
N ALA A 722 6.46 -8.81 -24.64
CA ALA A 722 7.51 -9.82 -24.63
C ALA A 722 7.43 -10.55 -25.98
N VAL A 723 8.33 -10.19 -26.89
CA VAL A 723 8.55 -10.96 -28.11
C VAL A 723 9.23 -12.26 -27.70
N THR A 724 8.47 -13.23 -27.18
CA THR A 724 8.91 -14.61 -26.84
C THR A 724 9.95 -14.77 -25.72
N PRO A 725 9.73 -15.73 -24.80
CA PRO A 725 9.28 -15.47 -23.45
C PRO A 725 10.33 -14.77 -22.56
N GLY A 726 9.90 -13.72 -21.86
CA GLY A 726 10.60 -13.22 -20.70
C GLY A 726 10.61 -14.21 -19.53
N THR A 727 11.62 -14.13 -18.65
CA THR A 727 11.81 -15.02 -17.49
C THR A 727 11.14 -14.46 -16.24
N LEU A 728 10.36 -15.30 -15.55
CA LEU A 728 9.69 -14.95 -14.30
C LEU A 728 10.50 -15.44 -13.10
N TYR A 729 10.76 -14.51 -12.20
CA TYR A 729 11.36 -14.72 -10.89
C TYR A 729 10.35 -14.38 -9.80
N ALA A 730 10.42 -15.08 -8.67
CA ALA A 730 9.57 -14.85 -7.53
C ALA A 730 10.41 -14.78 -6.24
N ALA A 731 9.97 -13.96 -5.31
CA ALA A 731 10.55 -13.82 -3.99
C ALA A 731 9.46 -13.90 -2.92
N THR A 732 9.73 -14.65 -1.86
CA THR A 732 8.95 -14.61 -0.61
C THR A 732 9.66 -13.66 0.34
N LEU A 733 8.96 -12.66 0.85
CA LEU A 733 9.53 -11.67 1.76
C LEU A 733 9.29 -12.10 3.21
N VAL A 734 10.38 -12.27 3.95
CA VAL A 734 10.39 -12.65 5.38
C VAL A 734 11.28 -11.70 6.17
N ALA A 735 11.14 -11.67 7.49
CA ALA A 735 11.97 -10.85 8.36
C ALA A 735 13.46 -11.06 8.09
N MET A 736 14.22 -9.96 8.01
CA MET A 736 15.67 -10.03 7.83
C MET A 736 16.36 -10.67 9.04
N PRO A 737 17.53 -11.33 8.86
CA PRO A 737 18.28 -11.90 9.96
C PRO A 737 18.58 -10.87 11.06
N GLY A 738 18.16 -11.17 12.29
CA GLY A 738 18.34 -10.27 13.44
C GLY A 738 17.24 -9.22 13.63
N VAL A 739 16.21 -9.20 12.78
CA VAL A 739 15.05 -8.31 12.89
C VAL A 739 13.85 -9.05 13.49
N ALA A 740 13.30 -8.52 14.58
CA ALA A 740 12.08 -9.03 15.20
C ALA A 740 10.83 -8.44 14.52
N SER A 741 10.40 -9.04 13.41
CA SER A 741 9.18 -8.66 12.68
C SER A 741 8.30 -9.88 12.36
N THR A 742 6.98 -9.69 12.37
CA THR A 742 5.99 -10.69 11.90
C THR A 742 5.50 -10.40 10.48
N ALA A 743 6.07 -9.37 9.84
CA ALA A 743 5.70 -8.96 8.50
C ALA A 743 6.02 -10.04 7.47
N THR A 744 5.15 -10.16 6.48
CA THR A 744 5.32 -11.10 5.38
C THR A 744 4.92 -10.45 4.06
N GLY A 745 5.48 -10.93 2.96
CA GLY A 745 5.15 -10.45 1.64
C GLY A 745 5.58 -11.38 0.52
N SER A 746 5.32 -10.95 -0.70
CA SER A 746 5.73 -11.64 -1.92
C SER A 746 6.08 -10.61 -2.99
N ALA A 747 6.98 -10.98 -3.89
CA ALA A 747 7.32 -10.19 -5.06
C ALA A 747 7.51 -11.06 -6.29
N THR A 748 7.24 -10.47 -7.44
CA THR A 748 7.51 -11.06 -8.75
C THR A 748 8.33 -10.08 -9.57
N LEU A 749 9.24 -10.64 -10.36
CA LEU A 749 10.05 -9.93 -11.33
C LEU A 749 9.91 -10.65 -12.65
N ARG A 750 9.35 -10.00 -13.66
CA ARG A 750 9.28 -10.53 -15.01
C ARG A 750 10.27 -9.80 -15.89
N VAL A 751 11.36 -10.47 -16.26
CA VAL A 751 12.42 -9.95 -17.13
C VAL A 751 12.09 -10.27 -18.58
N ASN A 752 12.27 -9.34 -19.52
CA ASN A 752 12.10 -9.60 -20.95
C ASN A 752 13.24 -10.48 -21.51
N ALA A 753 13.08 -10.94 -22.76
CA ALA A 753 13.95 -11.99 -23.33
C ALA A 753 15.43 -11.58 -23.49
N ASP A 754 15.70 -10.30 -23.73
CA ASP A 754 17.06 -9.75 -23.84
C ASP A 754 17.63 -9.27 -22.50
N GLY A 755 16.85 -9.39 -21.42
CA GLY A 755 17.25 -8.99 -20.08
C GLY A 755 17.34 -7.49 -19.84
N SER A 756 16.87 -6.65 -20.77
CA SER A 756 16.99 -5.19 -20.69
C SER A 756 15.91 -4.52 -19.82
N GLN A 757 14.79 -5.21 -19.57
CA GLN A 757 13.67 -4.68 -18.79
C GLN A 757 13.06 -5.76 -17.90
N GLY A 758 12.77 -5.40 -16.66
CA GLY A 758 11.98 -6.14 -15.71
C GLY A 758 10.68 -5.40 -15.40
N ILE A 759 9.61 -6.12 -15.07
CA ILE A 759 8.47 -5.56 -14.35
C ILE A 759 8.49 -6.15 -12.95
N VAL A 760 8.52 -5.27 -11.96
CA VAL A 760 8.53 -5.61 -10.54
C VAL A 760 7.14 -5.33 -9.96
N SER A 761 6.53 -6.36 -9.38
CA SER A 761 5.28 -6.26 -8.63
C SER A 761 5.47 -6.93 -7.27
N PHE A 762 5.00 -6.31 -6.19
CA PHE A 762 5.13 -6.87 -4.84
C PHE A 762 3.95 -6.47 -3.96
N SER A 763 3.71 -7.29 -2.94
CA SER A 763 2.74 -7.04 -1.88
C SER A 763 3.32 -7.48 -0.54
N TYR A 764 3.00 -6.76 0.52
CA TYR A 764 3.42 -7.10 1.88
C TYR A 764 2.43 -6.55 2.91
N SER A 765 2.45 -7.12 4.10
CA SER A 765 1.60 -6.70 5.22
C SER A 765 2.28 -6.98 6.55
N GLY A 766 1.81 -6.33 7.63
CA GLY A 766 2.28 -6.59 8.99
C GLY A 766 3.62 -5.95 9.34
N LEU A 767 4.08 -4.95 8.55
CA LEU A 767 5.29 -4.19 8.86
C LEU A 767 5.20 -3.52 10.23
N THR A 768 6.30 -3.50 10.97
CA THR A 768 6.38 -2.86 12.30
C THR A 768 6.26 -1.34 12.24
N SER A 769 6.47 -0.75 11.06
CA SER A 769 6.13 0.64 10.71
C SER A 769 5.94 0.76 9.19
N GLY A 770 5.47 1.90 8.68
CA GLY A 770 5.32 2.11 7.23
C GLY A 770 6.64 1.89 6.48
N ALA A 771 6.55 1.35 5.25
CA ALA A 771 7.72 1.12 4.41
C ALA A 771 8.42 2.46 4.11
N SER A 772 9.70 2.54 4.47
CA SER A 772 10.54 3.73 4.26
C SER A 772 11.30 3.69 2.93
N ALA A 773 11.58 2.49 2.41
CA ALA A 773 12.13 2.29 1.07
C ALA A 773 11.91 0.84 0.60
N ARG A 774 11.97 0.64 -0.72
CA ARG A 774 11.90 -0.66 -1.38
C ARG A 774 13.03 -0.78 -2.39
N HIS A 775 13.92 -1.73 -2.15
CA HIS A 775 15.18 -1.85 -2.87
C HIS A 775 15.39 -3.27 -3.36
N ILE A 776 15.97 -3.46 -4.53
CA ILE A 776 16.54 -4.74 -4.95
C ILE A 776 18.05 -4.62 -4.85
N TYR A 777 18.66 -5.47 -4.04
CA TYR A 777 20.11 -5.60 -3.92
C TYR A 777 20.59 -6.84 -4.65
N SER A 778 21.87 -6.88 -5.00
CA SER A 778 22.58 -8.12 -5.32
C SER A 778 23.31 -8.62 -4.08
N ASP A 779 23.40 -9.93 -3.91
CA ASP A 779 24.42 -10.54 -3.06
C ASP A 779 25.82 -10.14 -3.53
N PRO A 780 26.85 -10.34 -2.69
CA PRO A 780 28.24 -10.22 -3.14
C PRO A 780 28.47 -11.08 -4.38
N TYR A 781 28.91 -10.44 -5.46
CA TYR A 781 29.10 -11.06 -6.76
C TYR A 781 30.46 -10.66 -7.34
N LEU A 782 31.25 -11.65 -7.75
CA LEU A 782 32.68 -11.49 -8.09
C LEU A 782 33.45 -10.88 -6.90
N THR A 783 34.17 -9.78 -7.13
CA THR A 783 34.89 -9.03 -6.09
C THR A 783 34.03 -7.94 -5.46
N ASN A 784 32.77 -7.81 -5.86
CA ASN A 784 31.91 -6.71 -5.44
C ASN A 784 31.15 -7.09 -4.16
N PRO A 785 31.04 -6.15 -3.20
CA PRO A 785 30.18 -6.34 -2.03
C PRO A 785 28.70 -6.33 -2.43
N VAL A 786 27.78 -6.36 -1.47
CA VAL A 786 26.35 -6.13 -1.74
C VAL A 786 26.16 -4.80 -2.47
N VAL A 787 25.40 -4.81 -3.57
CA VAL A 787 25.15 -3.62 -4.39
C VAL A 787 23.65 -3.40 -4.53
N LEU A 788 23.17 -2.16 -4.38
CA LEU A 788 21.81 -1.79 -4.75
C LEU A 788 21.68 -1.82 -6.27
N ILE A 789 20.88 -2.74 -6.80
CA ILE A 789 20.72 -2.95 -8.26
C ILE A 789 19.41 -2.39 -8.82
N PHE A 790 18.43 -2.09 -7.96
CA PHE A 790 17.24 -1.32 -8.32
C PHE A 790 16.65 -0.62 -7.10
N ASP A 791 16.47 0.69 -7.16
CA ASP A 791 15.67 1.42 -6.18
C ASP A 791 14.26 1.57 -6.75
N ILE A 792 13.27 0.91 -6.14
CA ILE A 792 11.87 0.91 -6.62
C ILE A 792 11.19 2.25 -6.31
N ASP A 793 11.61 2.91 -5.23
CA ASP A 793 11.06 4.20 -4.79
C ASP A 793 11.87 5.39 -5.32
N GLY A 794 12.89 5.09 -6.13
CA GLY A 794 13.77 6.05 -6.76
C GLY A 794 13.05 6.94 -7.77
N ASN A 795 13.57 8.16 -7.93
CA ASN A 795 13.10 9.08 -8.96
C ASN A 795 13.33 8.50 -10.37
N GLY A 796 12.33 8.54 -11.26
CA GLY A 796 12.43 7.98 -12.62
C GLY A 796 11.98 6.54 -12.78
N VAL A 797 11.68 5.86 -11.69
CA VAL A 797 10.97 4.59 -11.79
C VAL A 797 9.57 4.88 -12.30
N THR A 798 9.27 4.39 -13.50
CA THR A 798 7.92 4.50 -14.07
C THR A 798 7.02 3.55 -13.29
N ARG A 799 6.24 4.12 -12.37
CA ARG A 799 5.10 3.43 -11.79
C ARG A 799 4.00 3.39 -12.82
N ASN A 800 3.77 2.20 -13.36
CA ASN A 800 2.65 1.98 -14.26
C ASN A 800 1.35 2.24 -13.48
N PRO A 801 0.29 2.76 -14.12
CA PRO A 801 -0.97 2.95 -13.44
C PRO A 801 -1.61 1.68 -12.83
N ASP A 802 -1.25 0.44 -13.20
CA ASP A 802 -1.63 -0.77 -12.39
C ASP A 802 -1.00 -0.79 -11.00
N GLY A 803 0.10 -0.07 -10.80
CA GLY A 803 0.90 -0.11 -9.59
C GLY A 803 2.15 -0.98 -9.66
N SER A 804 2.43 -1.60 -10.81
CA SER A 804 3.72 -2.25 -11.08
C SER A 804 4.80 -1.20 -11.39
N TYR A 805 6.07 -1.62 -11.28
CA TYR A 805 7.23 -0.78 -11.53
C TYR A 805 8.03 -1.34 -12.70
N LEU A 806 8.29 -0.51 -13.70
CA LEU A 806 9.23 -0.87 -14.77
C LEU A 806 10.65 -0.73 -14.24
N TRP A 807 11.40 -1.83 -14.25
CA TRP A 807 12.83 -1.88 -13.98
C TRP A 807 13.60 -1.90 -15.30
N PRO A 808 14.22 -0.79 -15.74
CA PRO A 808 15.21 -0.85 -16.81
C PRO A 808 16.47 -1.54 -16.26
N ILE A 809 16.68 -2.81 -16.60
CA ILE A 809 17.78 -3.61 -16.06
C ILE A 809 19.08 -3.15 -16.71
N GLY A 810 19.87 -2.43 -15.93
CA GLY A 810 21.16 -1.85 -16.32
C GLY A 810 22.29 -2.25 -15.38
N ALA A 811 23.47 -1.67 -15.61
CA ALA A 811 24.61 -1.78 -14.70
C ALA A 811 24.29 -1.09 -13.36
N ALA A 812 24.83 -1.61 -12.27
CA ALA A 812 24.62 -1.07 -10.94
C ALA A 812 25.87 -1.19 -10.08
N GLY A 813 26.30 -0.09 -9.46
CA GLY A 813 27.59 -0.02 -8.76
C GLY A 813 28.74 -0.43 -9.69
N THR A 814 29.51 -1.43 -9.29
CA THR A 814 30.61 -2.03 -10.07
C THR A 814 30.18 -3.25 -10.88
N LEU A 815 28.89 -3.62 -10.85
CA LEU A 815 28.33 -4.70 -11.66
C LEU A 815 27.93 -4.15 -13.03
N SER A 816 28.41 -4.79 -14.11
CA SER A 816 27.93 -4.51 -15.46
C SER A 816 26.46 -4.95 -15.63
N THR A 817 25.78 -4.51 -16.68
CA THR A 817 24.42 -5.00 -17.00
C THR A 817 24.39 -6.52 -17.11
N ALA A 818 25.44 -7.12 -17.71
CA ALA A 818 25.56 -8.57 -17.79
C ALA A 818 25.70 -9.21 -16.41
N ASP A 819 26.43 -8.59 -15.48
CA ASP A 819 26.57 -9.07 -14.10
C ASP A 819 25.26 -8.94 -13.31
N VAL A 820 24.48 -7.86 -13.51
CA VAL A 820 23.16 -7.69 -12.89
C VAL A 820 22.17 -8.71 -13.46
N GLN A 821 22.16 -8.92 -14.77
CA GLN A 821 21.36 -9.96 -15.42
C GLN A 821 21.76 -11.37 -14.95
N GLU A 822 23.05 -11.62 -14.73
CA GLU A 822 23.56 -12.87 -14.18
C GLU A 822 23.18 -13.01 -12.69
N ALA A 823 23.26 -11.93 -11.89
CA ALA A 823 22.81 -11.93 -10.50
C ALA A 823 21.32 -12.23 -10.38
N ILE A 824 20.48 -11.69 -11.27
CA ILE A 824 19.06 -12.05 -11.37
C ILE A 824 18.93 -13.54 -11.76
N ARG A 825 19.64 -14.00 -12.80
CA ARG A 825 19.59 -15.41 -13.26
C ARG A 825 20.04 -16.42 -12.20
N GLU A 826 21.05 -16.08 -11.41
CA GLU A 826 21.57 -16.91 -10.32
C GLU A 826 20.76 -16.81 -9.03
N GLY A 827 19.70 -15.98 -9.00
CA GLY A 827 18.86 -15.78 -7.83
C GLY A 827 19.53 -14.99 -6.70
N LYS A 828 20.54 -14.20 -7.03
CA LYS A 828 21.31 -13.33 -6.13
C LYS A 828 20.73 -11.92 -6.01
N ALA A 829 19.73 -11.58 -6.82
CA ALA A 829 18.96 -10.35 -6.68
C ALA A 829 17.89 -10.53 -5.60
N TYR A 830 17.75 -9.63 -4.63
CA TYR A 830 16.74 -9.73 -3.58
C TYR A 830 16.08 -8.39 -3.26
N LEU A 831 14.75 -8.42 -3.14
CA LEU A 831 13.98 -7.27 -2.68
C LEU A 831 14.12 -7.14 -1.16
N VAL A 832 14.33 -5.93 -0.68
CA VAL A 832 14.33 -5.51 0.71
C VAL A 832 13.28 -4.41 0.87
N VAL A 833 12.38 -4.59 1.83
CA VAL A 833 11.46 -3.55 2.29
C VAL A 833 12.00 -3.03 3.61
N GLN A 834 12.45 -1.78 3.58
CA GLN A 834 12.96 -1.07 4.74
C GLN A 834 11.80 -0.39 5.45
N THR A 835 11.89 -0.28 6.77
CA THR A 835 10.92 0.47 7.57
C THR A 835 11.68 1.41 8.49
N ALA A 836 10.97 2.35 9.12
CA ALA A 836 11.60 3.25 10.09
C ALA A 836 12.23 2.47 11.27
N SER A 837 11.60 1.35 11.65
CA SER A 837 12.07 0.47 12.73
C SER A 837 13.26 -0.39 12.32
N ASN A 838 13.40 -0.69 11.02
CA ASN A 838 14.45 -1.53 10.47
C ASN A 838 14.99 -0.91 9.17
N PRO A 839 15.84 0.13 9.28
CA PRO A 839 16.29 0.93 8.14
C PRO A 839 17.22 0.16 7.19
N ASP A 840 17.93 -0.85 7.71
CA ASP A 840 18.75 -1.75 6.89
C ASP A 840 17.90 -2.85 6.20
N GLY A 841 16.60 -2.90 6.53
CA GLY A 841 15.60 -3.79 5.95
C GLY A 841 14.81 -4.55 7.01
N GLU A 842 13.48 -4.49 6.94
CA GLU A 842 12.60 -5.25 7.83
C GLU A 842 12.31 -6.64 7.29
N ILE A 843 11.87 -6.70 6.03
CA ILE A 843 11.63 -7.95 5.32
C ILE A 843 12.41 -7.97 4.02
N TYR A 844 12.86 -9.14 3.61
CA TYR A 844 13.58 -9.34 2.36
C TYR A 844 13.25 -10.68 1.71
N GLY A 845 13.54 -10.80 0.42
CA GLY A 845 13.46 -12.07 -0.29
C GLY A 845 14.19 -12.06 -1.63
N HIS A 846 14.95 -13.12 -1.89
CA HIS A 846 15.64 -13.35 -3.14
C HIS A 846 14.69 -13.72 -4.28
N PHE A 847 14.86 -13.05 -5.42
CA PHE A 847 14.21 -13.38 -6.68
C PHE A 847 14.82 -14.66 -7.23
N THR A 848 14.19 -15.78 -6.92
CA THR A 848 14.58 -17.08 -7.48
C THR A 848 13.79 -17.33 -8.75
N LEU A 849 14.38 -18.07 -9.69
CA LEU A 849 13.68 -18.50 -10.89
C LEU A 849 12.40 -19.23 -10.47
N ALA A 850 11.25 -18.76 -10.97
CA ALA A 850 9.97 -19.36 -10.59
C ALA A 850 9.94 -20.83 -11.04
N ASN A 851 9.82 -21.74 -10.07
CA ASN A 851 9.73 -23.17 -10.34
C ASN A 851 8.43 -23.47 -11.09
N GLY A 852 8.52 -24.10 -12.27
CA GLY A 852 7.38 -24.38 -13.13
C GLY A 852 7.59 -23.87 -14.56
N THR A 853 6.54 -23.91 -15.37
CA THR A 853 6.67 -23.48 -16.77
C THR A 853 6.84 -21.96 -16.88
N GLN A 854 7.97 -21.54 -17.44
CA GLN A 854 8.24 -20.15 -17.84
C GLN A 854 7.39 -19.71 -19.04
N THR A 855 6.69 -20.68 -19.65
CA THR A 855 5.75 -20.48 -20.74
C THR A 855 4.40 -21.02 -20.34
N PHE A 856 3.42 -20.16 -20.09
CA PHE A 856 2.06 -20.63 -19.90
C PHE A 856 1.53 -21.09 -21.27
N THR A 857 1.38 -22.40 -21.42
CA THR A 857 0.54 -22.95 -22.50
C THR A 857 -0.85 -23.08 -21.90
N PRO A 858 -1.84 -22.26 -22.33
CA PRO A 858 -3.20 -22.37 -21.82
C PRO A 858 -3.66 -23.83 -21.94
N PRO A 859 -4.28 -24.42 -20.90
CA PRO A 859 -4.92 -25.71 -21.04
C PRO A 859 -5.87 -25.63 -22.23
N PRO A 860 -5.97 -26.68 -23.07
CA PRO A 860 -7.05 -26.77 -24.03
C PRO A 860 -8.37 -26.41 -23.33
N PRO A 861 -9.24 -25.58 -23.95
CA PRO A 861 -10.54 -25.24 -23.37
C PRO A 861 -11.19 -26.51 -22.82
N ALA A 862 -11.75 -26.43 -21.60
CA ALA A 862 -12.41 -27.58 -21.00
C ALA A 862 -13.40 -28.16 -22.02
N LEU A 863 -13.25 -29.44 -22.34
CA LEU A 863 -14.16 -30.12 -23.25
C LEU A 863 -15.57 -29.91 -22.70
N THR A 864 -16.48 -29.42 -23.56
CA THR A 864 -17.90 -29.30 -23.22
C THR A 864 -18.39 -30.64 -22.69
N TRP A 865 -18.69 -30.68 -21.40
CA TRP A 865 -19.02 -31.90 -20.70
C TRP A 865 -20.44 -32.30 -21.07
N THR A 866 -20.61 -33.45 -21.72
CA THR A 866 -21.92 -34.00 -22.03
C THR A 866 -22.32 -34.89 -20.86
N ASP A 867 -23.48 -34.65 -20.24
CA ASP A 867 -23.97 -35.45 -19.13
C ASP A 867 -24.46 -36.83 -19.64
N ASP A 868 -23.51 -37.76 -19.81
CA ASP A 868 -23.71 -39.12 -20.31
C ASP A 868 -23.88 -40.15 -19.18
N HIS A 869 -24.27 -39.71 -17.97
CA HIS A 869 -24.33 -40.54 -16.76
C HIS A 869 -25.17 -41.81 -16.89
N SER A 870 -26.17 -41.85 -17.77
CA SER A 870 -27.02 -43.03 -17.99
C SER A 870 -26.24 -44.22 -18.57
N SER A 871 -25.08 -43.99 -19.20
CA SER A 871 -24.19 -45.05 -19.70
C SER A 871 -23.36 -45.64 -18.56
N SER A 872 -23.45 -46.96 -18.34
CA SER A 872 -22.67 -47.64 -17.30
C SER A 872 -21.16 -47.47 -17.48
N ASN A 873 -20.68 -47.39 -18.73
CA ASN A 873 -19.26 -47.18 -19.03
C ASN A 873 -18.83 -45.74 -18.73
N ALA A 874 -19.72 -44.76 -18.94
CA ALA A 874 -19.45 -43.37 -18.64
C ALA A 874 -19.50 -43.09 -17.13
N ALA A 875 -20.50 -43.63 -16.44
CA ALA A 875 -20.59 -43.62 -14.98
C ALA A 875 -19.38 -44.30 -14.33
N ALA A 876 -18.95 -45.46 -14.84
CA ALA A 876 -17.75 -46.13 -14.37
C ALA A 876 -16.49 -45.28 -14.61
N ARG A 877 -16.32 -44.69 -15.81
CA ARG A 877 -15.21 -43.78 -16.13
C ARG A 877 -15.17 -42.57 -15.18
N PHE A 878 -16.32 -41.94 -14.96
CA PHE A 878 -16.47 -40.82 -14.04
C PHE A 878 -16.07 -41.22 -12.62
N LEU A 879 -16.57 -42.35 -12.10
CA LEU A 879 -16.21 -42.83 -10.77
C LEU A 879 -14.73 -43.20 -10.69
N THR A 880 -14.14 -43.80 -11.72
CA THR A 880 -12.68 -44.00 -11.80
C THR A 880 -11.88 -42.70 -11.76
N GLN A 881 -12.49 -41.54 -12.04
CA GLN A 881 -11.89 -40.21 -11.90
C GLN A 881 -12.26 -39.50 -10.59
N ALA A 882 -13.39 -39.85 -9.97
CA ALA A 882 -13.90 -39.20 -8.77
C ALA A 882 -13.68 -39.99 -7.46
N THR A 883 -13.40 -41.30 -7.52
CA THR A 883 -13.25 -42.22 -6.37
C THR A 883 -12.04 -43.14 -6.55
N PHE A 884 -11.65 -43.98 -5.58
CA PHE A 884 -10.56 -44.95 -5.80
C PHE A 884 -10.91 -46.15 -6.69
N GLY A 885 -12.11 -46.14 -7.28
CA GLY A 885 -12.58 -47.19 -8.17
C GLY A 885 -14.10 -47.21 -8.23
N ALA A 886 -14.63 -47.63 -9.38
CA ALA A 886 -16.07 -47.75 -9.56
C ALA A 886 -16.59 -49.05 -8.90
N SER A 887 -17.59 -48.95 -8.04
CA SER A 887 -18.36 -50.10 -7.55
C SER A 887 -19.66 -50.23 -8.34
N ARG A 888 -20.23 -51.43 -8.41
CA ARG A 888 -21.53 -51.63 -9.10
C ARG A 888 -22.65 -50.80 -8.47
N THR A 889 -22.61 -50.63 -7.15
CA THR A 889 -23.56 -49.82 -6.39
C THR A 889 -23.43 -48.34 -6.74
N GLU A 890 -22.19 -47.83 -6.80
CA GLU A 890 -21.94 -46.43 -7.13
C GLU A 890 -22.22 -46.11 -8.61
N ILE A 891 -21.93 -47.04 -9.52
CA ILE A 891 -22.31 -46.92 -10.94
C ILE A 891 -23.82 -46.76 -11.06
N ALA A 892 -24.60 -47.59 -10.38
CA ALA A 892 -26.06 -47.50 -10.39
C ALA A 892 -26.55 -46.17 -9.76
N ASN A 893 -25.88 -45.68 -8.71
CA ASN A 893 -26.18 -44.40 -8.08
C ASN A 893 -25.96 -43.22 -9.06
N VAL A 894 -24.81 -43.17 -9.74
CA VAL A 894 -24.51 -42.14 -10.74
C VAL A 894 -25.47 -42.22 -11.93
N GLN A 895 -25.79 -43.42 -12.41
CA GLN A 895 -26.77 -43.61 -13.49
C GLN A 895 -28.18 -43.13 -13.11
N ALA A 896 -28.54 -43.15 -11.82
CA ALA A 896 -29.84 -42.72 -11.34
C ALA A 896 -29.91 -41.21 -11.05
N ASN A 897 -28.83 -40.63 -10.53
CA ASN A 897 -28.84 -39.27 -9.97
C ASN A 897 -28.09 -38.24 -10.83
N GLY A 898 -27.26 -38.67 -11.77
CA GLY A 898 -26.41 -37.81 -12.57
C GLY A 898 -25.15 -37.36 -11.84
N TYR A 899 -24.16 -36.92 -12.61
CA TYR A 899 -22.84 -36.56 -12.09
C TYR A 899 -22.88 -35.39 -11.10
N ALA A 900 -23.61 -34.33 -11.41
CA ALA A 900 -23.68 -33.13 -10.57
C ALA A 900 -24.34 -33.41 -9.22
N THR A 901 -25.44 -34.15 -9.20
CA THR A 901 -26.11 -34.57 -7.96
C THR A 901 -25.21 -35.46 -7.12
N TRP A 902 -24.52 -36.41 -7.76
CA TRP A 902 -23.57 -37.27 -7.07
C TRP A 902 -22.44 -36.45 -6.42
N ILE A 903 -21.83 -35.50 -7.14
CA ILE A 903 -20.77 -34.61 -6.62
C ILE A 903 -21.31 -33.77 -5.45
N ASN A 904 -22.51 -33.18 -5.58
CA ASN A 904 -23.10 -32.38 -4.52
C ASN A 904 -23.33 -33.21 -3.25
N ASN A 905 -23.80 -34.45 -3.39
CA ASN A 905 -23.96 -35.36 -2.25
C ASN A 905 -22.62 -35.61 -1.56
N GLN A 906 -21.54 -35.81 -2.33
CA GLN A 906 -20.20 -35.99 -1.78
C GLN A 906 -19.69 -34.76 -1.01
N PHE A 907 -20.01 -33.54 -1.43
CA PHE A 907 -19.67 -32.33 -0.68
C PHE A 907 -20.37 -32.26 0.68
N THR A 908 -21.60 -32.79 0.76
CA THR A 908 -22.43 -32.77 1.99
C THR A 908 -22.28 -33.99 2.89
N SER A 909 -21.66 -35.07 2.42
CA SER A 909 -21.43 -36.26 3.22
C SER A 909 -20.57 -35.97 4.44
N ASN A 910 -20.91 -36.59 5.56
CA ASN A 910 -20.08 -36.58 6.77
C ASN A 910 -18.67 -37.09 6.43
N THR A 911 -17.65 -36.42 6.98
CA THR A 911 -16.27 -36.85 6.81
C THR A 911 -16.03 -38.20 7.48
N THR A 912 -15.42 -39.14 6.76
CA THR A 912 -14.96 -40.40 7.35
C THR A 912 -13.50 -40.25 7.80
N HIS A 913 -13.31 -40.04 9.09
CA HIS A 913 -11.98 -39.89 9.70
C HIS A 913 -11.25 -41.25 9.87
N HIS A 914 -9.93 -41.20 9.77
CA HIS A 914 -8.98 -42.31 9.88
C HIS A 914 -8.63 -42.59 11.34
N LEU A 915 -8.51 -41.57 12.19
CA LEU A 915 -8.14 -41.73 13.59
C LEU A 915 -9.07 -42.68 14.39
N PRO A 916 -10.41 -42.62 14.26
CA PRO A 916 -11.29 -43.58 14.93
C PRO A 916 -11.07 -45.03 14.48
N LEU A 917 -10.80 -45.25 13.19
CA LEU A 917 -10.58 -46.58 12.63
C LEU A 917 -9.21 -47.15 13.06
N MET A 918 -8.17 -46.31 13.11
CA MET A 918 -6.86 -46.69 13.63
C MET A 918 -6.95 -47.09 15.12
N ASN A 919 -7.61 -46.27 15.96
CA ASN A 919 -7.77 -46.56 17.39
C ASN A 919 -8.48 -47.90 17.66
N ALA A 920 -9.39 -48.30 16.77
CA ALA A 920 -10.09 -49.57 16.88
C ALA A 920 -9.24 -50.78 16.47
N ASN A 921 -8.10 -50.58 15.80
CA ASN A 921 -7.30 -51.63 15.18
C ASN A 921 -5.79 -51.51 15.50
N ILE A 922 -5.44 -50.95 16.67
CA ILE A 922 -4.05 -50.88 17.14
C ILE A 922 -3.39 -52.27 17.21
N SER A 923 -2.07 -52.33 17.02
CA SER A 923 -1.32 -53.58 17.03
C SER A 923 -1.44 -54.27 18.40
N SER A 924 -1.51 -55.60 18.37
CA SER A 924 -1.51 -56.41 19.59
C SER A 924 -0.13 -56.51 20.25
N ASP A 925 0.93 -56.03 19.59
CA ASP A 925 2.26 -55.94 20.18
C ASP A 925 2.32 -54.77 21.18
N PRO A 926 2.48 -55.04 22.49
CA PRO A 926 2.51 -53.97 23.49
C PRO A 926 3.78 -53.11 23.42
N THR A 927 4.79 -53.51 22.65
CA THR A 927 6.03 -52.74 22.45
C THR A 927 6.00 -51.82 21.24
N ASP A 928 5.05 -52.04 20.31
CA ASP A 928 4.82 -51.21 19.12
C ASP A 928 3.34 -51.18 18.72
N PRO A 929 2.45 -50.64 19.58
CA PRO A 929 1.00 -50.67 19.35
C PRO A 929 0.54 -49.80 18.17
N PHE A 930 1.39 -48.90 17.68
CA PHE A 930 1.07 -47.88 16.67
C PHE A 930 1.93 -48.00 15.42
N ASP A 931 2.31 -49.23 15.07
CA ASP A 931 3.15 -49.50 13.91
C ASP A 931 2.61 -48.87 12.61
N SER A 932 3.52 -48.58 11.68
CA SER A 932 3.18 -47.98 10.38
C SER A 932 2.21 -48.81 9.52
N VAL A 933 2.09 -50.12 9.75
CA VAL A 933 1.17 -50.99 9.00
C VAL A 933 -0.27 -50.66 9.35
N VAL A 934 -0.57 -50.25 10.59
CA VAL A 934 -1.92 -49.82 11.00
C VAL A 934 -2.37 -48.58 10.23
N VAL A 935 -1.47 -47.62 9.96
CA VAL A 935 -1.78 -46.41 9.16
C VAL A 935 -2.17 -46.78 7.74
N TYR A 936 -1.34 -47.61 7.09
CA TYR A 936 -1.60 -48.07 5.73
C TYR A 936 -2.92 -48.86 5.63
N ASN A 937 -3.20 -49.75 6.59
CA ASN A 937 -4.44 -50.52 6.61
C ASN A 937 -5.67 -49.62 6.82
N THR A 938 -5.56 -48.61 7.69
CA THR A 938 -6.61 -47.61 7.92
C THR A 938 -6.90 -46.83 6.64
N TRP A 939 -5.85 -46.33 5.98
CA TRP A 939 -5.98 -45.61 4.72
C TRP A 939 -6.59 -46.48 3.62
N TRP A 940 -6.13 -47.73 3.49
CA TRP A 940 -6.62 -48.67 2.49
C TRP A 940 -8.11 -48.98 2.68
N GLN A 941 -8.53 -49.24 3.93
CA GLN A 941 -9.92 -49.54 4.24
C GLN A 941 -10.84 -48.35 3.94
N ASN A 942 -10.48 -47.14 4.37
CA ASN A 942 -11.30 -45.94 4.12
C ASN A 942 -11.29 -45.55 2.64
N SER A 943 -10.16 -45.66 1.95
CA SER A 943 -10.09 -45.38 0.51
C SER A 943 -11.02 -46.25 -0.32
N ILE A 944 -11.36 -47.45 0.15
CA ILE A 944 -12.26 -48.37 -0.55
C ILE A 944 -13.70 -48.29 -0.05
N THR A 945 -13.90 -48.13 1.26
CA THR A 945 -15.22 -48.36 1.89
C THR A 945 -15.91 -47.11 2.41
N ALA A 946 -15.19 -45.99 2.55
CA ALA A 946 -15.79 -44.77 3.08
C ALA A 946 -16.83 -44.18 2.10
N PRO A 947 -17.99 -43.69 2.59
CA PRO A 947 -19.07 -43.16 1.75
C PRO A 947 -18.76 -41.81 1.09
N ASP A 948 -17.76 -41.07 1.59
CA ASP A 948 -17.27 -39.77 1.11
C ASP A 948 -16.06 -39.93 0.18
N GLN A 949 -16.14 -40.86 -0.77
CA GLN A 949 -15.08 -41.22 -1.71
C GLN A 949 -14.39 -40.05 -2.43
N LEU A 950 -15.15 -39.02 -2.83
CA LEU A 950 -14.56 -37.83 -3.46
C LEU A 950 -13.67 -37.07 -2.46
N ARG A 951 -14.09 -36.95 -1.20
CA ARG A 951 -13.32 -36.31 -0.14
C ARG A 951 -12.05 -37.09 0.16
N GLN A 952 -12.15 -38.43 0.23
CA GLN A 952 -10.98 -39.31 0.40
C GLN A 952 -9.98 -39.15 -0.74
N ARG A 953 -10.47 -39.05 -1.99
CA ARG A 953 -9.62 -38.88 -3.16
C ARG A 953 -8.97 -37.50 -3.23
N VAL A 954 -9.69 -36.45 -2.84
CA VAL A 954 -9.13 -35.10 -2.76
C VAL A 954 -8.11 -35.01 -1.62
N ALA A 955 -8.39 -35.57 -0.45
CA ALA A 955 -7.41 -35.63 0.64
C ALA A 955 -6.14 -36.39 0.25
N PHE A 956 -6.25 -37.45 -0.56
CA PHE A 956 -5.09 -38.13 -1.13
C PHE A 956 -4.31 -37.24 -2.11
N ALA A 957 -5.00 -36.55 -3.01
CA ALA A 957 -4.33 -35.59 -3.90
C ALA A 957 -3.66 -34.45 -3.09
N LEU A 958 -4.28 -34.01 -2.00
CA LEU A 958 -3.70 -33.04 -1.07
C LEU A 958 -2.52 -33.63 -0.30
N SER A 959 -2.51 -34.92 0.05
CA SER A 959 -1.35 -35.54 0.72
C SER A 959 -0.13 -35.63 -0.19
N GLU A 960 -0.31 -35.65 -1.51
CA GLU A 960 0.79 -35.56 -2.48
C GLU A 960 1.36 -34.12 -2.60
N ILE A 961 0.62 -33.11 -2.13
CA ILE A 961 1.03 -31.70 -2.15
C ILE A 961 1.56 -31.27 -0.78
N LEU A 962 0.88 -31.70 0.30
CA LEU A 962 1.16 -31.40 1.70
C LEU A 962 1.70 -32.66 2.37
N VAL A 963 2.98 -32.94 2.12
CA VAL A 963 3.58 -34.25 2.39
C VAL A 963 4.05 -34.38 3.84
N THR A 964 3.77 -35.54 4.44
CA THR A 964 4.44 -36.08 5.63
C THR A 964 4.99 -37.47 5.32
N SER A 965 5.97 -37.97 6.07
CA SER A 965 6.56 -39.30 5.83
C SER A 965 6.39 -40.23 7.01
N GLN A 966 5.92 -41.46 6.75
CA GLN A 966 5.97 -42.59 7.68
C GLN A 966 7.38 -43.19 7.85
N GLN A 967 8.36 -42.72 7.06
CA GLN A 967 9.78 -43.05 7.18
C GLN A 967 10.49 -41.86 7.86
N GLY A 968 11.09 -42.08 9.03
CA GLY A 968 11.79 -41.04 9.80
C GLY A 968 11.09 -40.72 11.12
N ALA A 969 10.98 -39.43 11.45
CA ALA A 969 10.52 -38.96 12.77
C ALA A 969 9.10 -39.39 13.17
N LEU A 970 8.24 -39.71 12.19
CA LEU A 970 6.87 -40.17 12.42
C LEU A 970 6.73 -41.70 12.25
N GLN A 971 7.84 -42.44 12.20
CA GLN A 971 7.81 -43.89 12.14
C GLN A 971 7.12 -44.44 13.39
N ASN A 972 6.13 -45.31 13.20
CA ASN A 972 5.33 -45.92 14.27
C ASN A 972 4.52 -44.91 15.11
N GLU A 973 4.20 -43.74 14.54
CA GLU A 973 3.34 -42.73 15.15
C GLU A 973 1.95 -42.69 14.47
N ALA A 974 1.27 -43.83 14.41
CA ALA A 974 -0.01 -43.98 13.71
C ALA A 974 -1.10 -42.96 14.10
N PRO A 975 -1.28 -42.59 15.38
CA PRO A 975 -2.25 -41.56 15.78
C PRO A 975 -1.97 -40.20 15.15
N ILE A 976 -0.70 -39.81 15.09
CA ILE A 976 -0.27 -38.50 14.57
C ILE A 976 -0.48 -38.44 13.04
N LEU A 977 -0.11 -39.51 12.33
CA LEU A 977 -0.29 -39.62 10.88
C LEU A 977 -1.78 -39.68 10.48
N CYS A 978 -2.62 -40.38 11.23
CA CYS A 978 -4.06 -40.44 10.95
C CYS A 978 -4.74 -39.10 11.22
N TYR A 979 -4.38 -38.41 12.31
CA TYR A 979 -4.89 -37.06 12.60
C TYR A 979 -4.50 -36.04 11.52
N TYR A 980 -3.28 -36.15 10.97
CA TYR A 980 -2.86 -35.34 9.85
C TYR A 980 -3.73 -35.55 8.61
N TYR A 981 -3.98 -36.81 8.25
CA TYR A 981 -4.83 -37.15 7.12
C TYR A 981 -6.28 -36.67 7.33
N ASP A 982 -6.79 -36.74 8.56
CA ASP A 982 -8.11 -36.20 8.95
C ASP A 982 -8.20 -34.69 8.75
N THR A 983 -7.11 -33.97 9.03
CA THR A 983 -7.03 -32.52 8.76
C THR A 983 -7.16 -32.21 7.26
N LEU A 984 -6.58 -33.04 6.39
CA LEU A 984 -6.73 -32.90 4.94
C LEU A 984 -8.17 -33.20 4.50
N LEU A 985 -8.81 -34.20 5.10
CA LEU A 985 -10.21 -34.56 4.82
C LEU A 985 -11.19 -33.43 5.17
N ASP A 986 -11.01 -32.80 6.33
CA ASP A 986 -11.85 -31.69 6.78
C ASP A 986 -11.74 -30.46 5.89
N ASN A 987 -10.56 -30.25 5.29
CA ASN A 987 -10.27 -29.10 4.43
C ASN A 987 -10.33 -29.40 2.93
N ALA A 988 -10.68 -30.63 2.53
CA ALA A 988 -10.63 -31.10 1.14
C ALA A 988 -11.43 -30.23 0.15
N PHE A 989 -12.51 -29.60 0.61
CA PHE A 989 -13.38 -28.74 -0.21
C PHE A 989 -13.37 -27.28 0.22
N GLY A 990 -12.43 -26.90 1.08
CA GLY A 990 -12.26 -25.54 1.59
C GLY A 990 -11.40 -24.67 0.68
N ASN A 991 -10.96 -23.53 1.22
CA ASN A 991 -9.98 -22.68 0.54
C ASN A 991 -8.55 -23.06 0.95
N PHE A 992 -7.59 -22.83 0.06
CA PHE A 992 -6.20 -23.24 0.25
C PHE A 992 -5.53 -22.58 1.46
N ARG A 993 -5.89 -21.33 1.79
CA ARG A 993 -5.35 -20.62 2.96
C ARG A 993 -5.75 -21.29 4.27
N ALA A 994 -7.01 -21.70 4.41
CA ALA A 994 -7.52 -22.41 5.58
C ALA A 994 -6.85 -23.79 5.73
N LEU A 995 -6.70 -24.52 4.62
CA LEU A 995 -5.97 -25.79 4.58
C LEU A 995 -4.51 -25.63 5.05
N LEU A 996 -3.78 -24.65 4.50
CA LEU A 996 -2.40 -24.37 4.90
C LEU A 996 -2.29 -24.07 6.40
N HIS A 997 -3.15 -23.20 6.91
CA HIS A 997 -3.20 -22.88 8.33
C HIS A 997 -3.47 -24.13 9.19
N ALA A 998 -4.47 -24.94 8.82
CA ALA A 998 -4.81 -26.15 9.57
C ALA A 998 -3.65 -27.16 9.59
N VAL A 999 -3.00 -27.39 8.45
CA VAL A 999 -1.84 -28.28 8.32
C VAL A 999 -0.65 -27.83 9.17
N THR A 1000 -0.34 -26.53 9.18
CA THR A 1000 0.77 -25.98 9.97
C THR A 1000 0.59 -26.16 11.48
N LEU A 1001 -0.64 -26.34 11.96
CA LEU A 1001 -0.95 -26.52 13.38
C LEU A 1001 -1.01 -28.00 13.81
N THR A 1002 -0.73 -28.95 12.90
CA THR A 1002 -0.77 -30.37 13.24
C THR A 1002 0.53 -30.85 13.90
N PRO A 1003 0.47 -31.77 14.89
CA PRO A 1003 1.67 -32.38 15.46
C PRO A 1003 2.53 -33.10 14.42
N ALA A 1004 1.91 -33.71 13.41
CA ALA A 1004 2.63 -34.41 12.34
C ALA A 1004 3.53 -33.48 11.54
N MET A 1005 3.00 -32.33 11.10
CA MET A 1005 3.79 -31.34 10.37
C MET A 1005 4.85 -30.70 11.29
N GLY A 1006 4.50 -30.48 12.56
CA GLY A 1006 5.43 -30.03 13.58
C GLY A 1006 6.63 -30.97 13.75
N ASP A 1007 6.40 -32.27 13.88
CA ASP A 1007 7.47 -33.27 13.99
C ASP A 1007 8.25 -33.44 12.67
N TYR A 1008 7.54 -33.48 11.53
CA TYR A 1008 8.15 -33.73 10.24
C TYR A 1008 9.11 -32.61 9.79
N LEU A 1009 8.81 -31.36 10.17
CA LEU A 1009 9.65 -30.18 9.89
C LEU A 1009 10.56 -29.78 11.05
N ASN A 1010 10.68 -30.62 12.09
CA ASN A 1010 11.45 -30.34 13.32
C ASN A 1010 11.03 -29.03 14.03
N MET A 1011 9.74 -28.71 14.03
CA MET A 1011 9.13 -27.56 14.72
C MET A 1011 8.45 -27.93 16.05
N ARG A 1012 8.37 -29.21 16.42
CA ARG A 1012 7.75 -29.65 17.68
C ARG A 1012 8.57 -29.17 18.88
N GLY A 1013 7.93 -28.39 19.75
CA GLY A 1013 8.58 -27.83 20.94
C GLY A 1013 9.27 -26.48 20.69
N ASN A 1014 9.13 -25.88 19.51
CA ASN A 1014 9.55 -24.50 19.30
C ASN A 1014 8.75 -23.57 20.20
N ASP A 1015 9.44 -22.93 21.14
CA ASP A 1015 8.87 -21.82 21.89
C ASP A 1015 8.62 -20.63 20.95
N MET A 1016 7.58 -19.85 21.26
CA MET A 1016 7.38 -18.54 20.66
C MET A 1016 8.68 -17.74 20.84
N GLY A 1017 9.27 -17.29 19.74
CA GLY A 1017 10.56 -16.60 19.76
C GLY A 1017 10.51 -15.44 20.76
N SER A 1018 11.46 -15.41 21.69
CA SER A 1018 11.55 -14.34 22.68
C SER A 1018 11.75 -13.02 21.95
N ILE A 1019 10.77 -12.12 22.04
CA ILE A 1019 10.82 -10.80 21.38
C ILE A 1019 11.96 -9.92 21.93
N VAL A 1020 12.54 -10.30 23.07
CA VAL A 1020 13.65 -9.60 23.74
C VAL A 1020 15.01 -10.07 23.22
N THR A 1021 15.13 -11.33 22.78
CA THR A 1021 16.43 -11.93 22.43
C THR A 1021 16.54 -12.37 20.97
N GLY A 1022 15.43 -12.50 20.24
CA GLY A 1022 15.42 -12.86 18.81
C GLY A 1022 15.89 -14.30 18.52
N ILE A 1023 15.86 -15.19 19.51
CA ILE A 1023 16.27 -16.60 19.38
C ILE A 1023 15.10 -17.50 19.80
N HIS A 1024 14.89 -18.57 19.04
CA HIS A 1024 14.07 -19.72 19.46
C HIS A 1024 14.90 -20.56 20.45
N ALA A 1025 14.31 -20.99 21.56
CA ALA A 1025 14.99 -21.82 22.56
C ALA A 1025 15.32 -23.22 22.02
#